data_AF-A0A2H3CYJ9-F1
#
_entry.id   AF-A0A2H3CYJ9-F1
#
_cell.length_a   1.000
_cell.length_b   1.000
_cell.length_c   1.000
_cell.angle_alpha   90.00
_cell.angle_beta   90.00
_cell.angle_gamma   90.00
#
_symmetry.space_group_name_H-M   'P 1'
#
loop_
_entity.id
_entity.type
_entity.pdbx_description
1 polymer ?
#
loop_
_entity_poly.entity_id
_entity_poly.type
_entity_poly.pdbx_seq_one_letter_code
_entity_poly.pdbx_strand_id
1 'polypeptide(L)'
;MLYQLLVTGAKSLWSHIRSIISPLLPATDASPDVMSGVHYNHPGIISSESQEAILPQHRGPDPTITEVDSIVVGVPSNLPATKAKRLKSSYERLISVISKGRSDDQQVEKGRHKNLCGVTLSAFTDGDPLQSSIKVPKQRAYPGSKHVIPSSLADTRCTELGVNGLLDKLNTTLGTAYTLKAPSLYSVLQTCISNDYDFGVAYGRLRPIWYSVNQTTIGDELCTRELKDQKMRQEALVDNRIVNPDMPPRRVWDLYSNRVVPYWVVSDKEPWAISYAWTDPPHRINVLTPINANEWRVPMHKDGNLDLVRIELLNLGAEYVWLDILCLRRYDSQEPEEKERLRKEEWKLDVPTSGYVYHHTEMVVYYFCGLGGAFSLTMDDFDNPRFWLNRAWTFQEISKSWIIAGSTDDVTLTATSIDEAGEHGPVVSRLFRELQSLAQIVHRVDNVLDLLLHIRGRGSENGVDKVTALVYPLRSKTIPTYDEEQHEEDAWAGLVATMSQQNRGQLFFLYPETGTGAKKWGPHWEQVSSTGTHLPTGREDLCEPVERDDEADADWYHGMCIEEGWVRGLAVGDLSSADRWGEMVTQDANGISHTFKIVAPHQSPIPEDAYTLISSGAQQTLGKYWVAGRRLGGQEFEKVSIFRMTDEREITRLMDMGIANKTRNLLI
;
A
#
# COMPACT_ATOMS: atom_id res chain seq x y z
N MET A 1 39.16 6.38 -13.44
CA MET A 1 39.44 7.83 -13.31
C MET A 1 38.33 8.61 -12.57
N LEU A 2 37.06 8.18 -12.57
CA LEU A 2 36.00 8.76 -11.72
C LEU A 2 36.16 8.43 -10.21
N TYR A 3 36.82 7.34 -9.86
CA TYR A 3 37.00 6.91 -8.46
C TYR A 3 38.06 7.72 -7.69
N GLN A 4 39.02 8.33 -8.39
CA GLN A 4 40.07 9.16 -7.78
C GLN A 4 39.62 10.60 -7.47
N LEU A 5 38.54 11.08 -8.12
CA LEU A 5 37.93 12.39 -7.87
C LEU A 5 36.99 12.38 -6.65
N LEU A 6 36.40 11.24 -6.31
CA LEU A 6 35.52 11.10 -5.13
C LEU A 6 36.29 10.97 -3.81
N VAL A 7 37.52 10.44 -3.85
CA VAL A 7 38.34 10.21 -2.63
C VAL A 7 39.11 11.46 -2.19
N THR A 8 39.35 12.43 -3.08
CA THR A 8 40.08 13.66 -2.77
C THR A 8 39.19 14.77 -2.20
N GLY A 9 37.91 14.82 -2.56
CA GLY A 9 36.94 15.79 -2.00
C GLY A 9 36.57 15.52 -0.53
N ALA A 10 36.52 14.25 -0.11
CA ALA A 10 36.12 13.87 1.24
C ALA A 10 37.17 14.22 2.31
N LYS A 11 38.48 14.22 1.99
CA LYS A 11 39.53 14.51 2.98
C LYS A 11 39.61 16.00 3.37
N SER A 12 39.24 16.91 2.46
CA SER A 12 39.25 18.35 2.72
C SER A 12 38.11 18.81 3.64
N LEU A 13 36.99 18.08 3.64
CA LEU A 13 35.83 18.40 4.48
C LEU A 13 36.04 17.94 5.93
N TRP A 14 36.70 16.79 6.12
CA TRP A 14 36.98 16.21 7.44
C TRP A 14 38.04 16.96 8.27
N SER A 15 38.99 17.66 7.63
CA SER A 15 39.95 18.49 8.37
C SER A 15 39.33 19.80 8.88
N HIS A 16 38.28 20.29 8.22
CA HIS A 16 37.56 21.51 8.61
C HIS A 16 36.63 21.25 9.81
N ILE A 17 36.00 20.07 9.86
CA ILE A 17 35.10 19.67 10.96
C ILE A 17 35.86 19.36 12.25
N ARG A 18 37.06 18.78 12.18
CA ARG A 18 37.92 18.53 13.38
C ARG A 18 38.44 19.79 14.07
N SER A 19 38.52 20.92 13.36
CA SER A 19 38.97 22.20 13.94
C SER A 19 37.91 22.87 14.82
N ILE A 20 36.65 22.45 14.72
CA ILE A 20 35.50 23.15 15.34
C ILE A 20 35.07 22.46 16.65
N ILE A 21 35.35 21.17 16.83
CA ILE A 21 34.76 20.35 17.92
C ILE A 21 35.70 20.14 19.12
N SER A 22 36.92 20.67 19.07
CA SER A 22 37.99 20.23 19.98
C SER A 22 38.06 20.84 21.40
N PRO A 23 37.15 21.71 21.91
CA PRO A 23 37.24 22.08 23.32
C PRO A 23 35.88 22.14 24.05
N LEU A 24 35.08 21.07 24.07
CA LEU A 24 33.93 20.99 24.99
C LEU A 24 33.65 19.55 25.46
N LEU A 25 34.53 19.00 26.29
CA LEU A 25 34.17 17.95 27.26
C LEU A 25 35.05 18.11 28.51
N PRO A 26 34.45 17.99 29.70
CA PRO A 26 35.03 17.14 30.74
C PRO A 26 34.02 16.14 31.33
N ALA A 27 34.45 14.87 31.43
CA ALA A 27 34.54 14.01 32.62
C ALA A 27 33.69 14.39 33.86
N THR A 28 33.03 13.50 34.63
CA THR A 28 33.38 12.12 35.02
C THR A 28 32.25 11.51 35.91
N ASP A 29 32.22 10.17 35.91
CA ASP A 29 32.02 9.25 37.05
C ASP A 29 30.66 8.91 37.71
N ALA A 30 30.56 7.58 37.93
CA ALA A 30 30.02 6.84 39.07
C ALA A 30 28.66 6.12 38.93
N SER A 31 28.77 4.80 38.79
CA SER A 31 27.82 3.71 39.15
C SER A 31 27.84 3.47 40.68
N PRO A 32 27.17 2.47 41.29
CA PRO A 32 26.00 1.62 40.95
C PRO A 32 24.90 1.76 42.07
N ASP A 33 23.75 1.05 42.13
CA ASP A 33 23.63 -0.32 42.66
C ASP A 33 22.15 -0.76 42.89
N VAL A 34 21.91 -2.06 42.69
CA VAL A 34 21.21 -3.01 43.61
C VAL A 34 19.67 -3.20 43.54
N MET A 35 19.34 -4.37 42.98
CA MET A 35 18.56 -5.51 43.52
C MET A 35 17.02 -5.51 43.63
N SER A 36 16.53 -6.65 43.14
CA SER A 36 15.42 -7.50 43.63
C SER A 36 14.00 -6.98 43.39
N GLY A 37 13.03 -7.79 43.00
CA GLY A 37 12.94 -9.23 42.86
C GLY A 37 11.48 -9.67 43.04
N VAL A 38 11.20 -10.89 42.58
CA VAL A 38 10.09 -11.78 43.01
C VAL A 38 8.73 -11.64 42.29
N HIS A 39 8.54 -12.58 41.35
CA HIS A 39 7.42 -13.54 41.21
C HIS A 39 6.04 -13.20 41.80
N TYR A 40 4.97 -13.46 41.03
CA TYR A 40 4.03 -14.57 41.27
C TYR A 40 3.06 -14.79 40.07
N ASN A 41 3.17 -15.98 39.49
CA ASN A 41 2.12 -16.94 39.09
C ASN A 41 0.74 -16.48 38.52
N HIS A 42 0.51 -16.90 37.27
CA HIS A 42 -0.70 -17.57 36.71
C HIS A 42 -1.45 -18.51 37.69
N PRO A 43 -2.68 -19.01 37.43
CA PRO A 43 -3.38 -19.27 36.15
C PRO A 43 -4.87 -18.83 36.22
N GLY A 44 -5.81 -19.01 35.28
CA GLY A 44 -6.01 -19.77 34.06
C GLY A 44 -7.53 -19.96 33.88
N ILE A 45 -7.92 -20.59 32.77
CA ILE A 45 -9.19 -21.32 32.52
C ILE A 45 -10.24 -20.70 31.55
N ILE A 46 -10.17 -21.19 30.30
CA ILE A 46 -11.17 -21.89 29.44
C ILE A 46 -12.46 -21.20 28.94
N SER A 47 -12.47 -20.98 27.62
CA SER A 47 -13.38 -21.38 26.50
C SER A 47 -14.84 -21.85 26.70
N SER A 48 -15.72 -21.40 25.78
CA SER A 48 -16.82 -22.16 25.12
C SER A 48 -17.28 -21.39 23.85
N GLU A 49 -17.09 -21.88 22.62
CA GLU A 49 -18.03 -22.70 21.79
C GLU A 49 -19.45 -22.09 21.69
N SER A 50 -19.85 -21.48 20.56
CA SER A 50 -20.31 -22.01 19.25
C SER A 50 -21.80 -22.39 19.21
N GLN A 51 -22.55 -21.84 18.24
CA GLN A 51 -23.75 -22.45 17.65
C GLN A 51 -24.19 -21.75 16.35
N GLU A 52 -24.55 -22.60 15.38
CA GLU A 52 -24.88 -22.31 13.97
C GLU A 52 -26.37 -22.07 13.69
N ALA A 53 -26.58 -21.44 12.53
CA ALA A 53 -27.60 -21.66 11.48
C ALA A 53 -29.09 -21.38 11.73
N ILE A 54 -29.70 -20.71 10.72
CA ILE A 54 -30.90 -21.14 9.95
C ILE A 54 -31.13 -20.15 8.77
N LEU A 55 -31.31 -20.70 7.55
CA LEU A 55 -31.78 -20.03 6.30
C LEU A 55 -33.32 -19.98 6.24
N PRO A 56 -33.92 -19.11 5.39
CA PRO A 56 -34.56 -19.64 4.17
C PRO A 56 -34.57 -18.72 2.92
N GLN A 57 -34.93 -19.38 1.81
CA GLN A 57 -35.02 -18.99 0.39
C GLN A 57 -36.09 -17.93 0.03
N HIS A 58 -35.92 -17.19 -1.08
CA HIS A 58 -36.92 -16.99 -2.18
C HIS A 58 -36.42 -16.07 -3.33
N ARG A 59 -36.40 -16.57 -4.57
CA ARG A 59 -37.22 -16.21 -5.77
C ARG A 59 -37.02 -14.82 -6.41
N GLY A 60 -36.52 -14.80 -7.65
CA GLY A 60 -36.51 -13.65 -8.58
C GLY A 60 -37.88 -13.30 -9.19
N PRO A 61 -37.95 -12.22 -9.97
CA PRO A 61 -38.06 -12.36 -11.43
C PRO A 61 -37.30 -11.30 -12.27
N ASP A 62 -37.12 -11.63 -13.54
CA ASP A 62 -36.53 -10.87 -14.66
C ASP A 62 -37.66 -10.29 -15.57
N PRO A 63 -37.39 -9.69 -16.76
CA PRO A 63 -36.99 -8.31 -17.07
C PRO A 63 -38.07 -7.52 -17.84
N THR A 64 -37.86 -6.22 -18.12
CA THR A 64 -38.21 -5.60 -19.43
C THR A 64 -37.66 -4.17 -19.56
N ILE A 65 -37.41 -3.77 -20.82
CA ILE A 65 -37.30 -2.40 -21.39
C ILE A 65 -35.88 -1.93 -21.81
N THR A 66 -35.54 -2.40 -23.02
CA THR A 66 -34.99 -1.70 -24.21
C THR A 66 -33.67 -0.94 -24.19
N GLU A 67 -32.73 -1.58 -24.88
CA GLU A 67 -31.68 -1.09 -25.79
C GLU A 67 -31.85 0.32 -26.38
N VAL A 68 -30.76 1.08 -26.35
CA VAL A 68 -30.43 2.09 -27.36
C VAL A 68 -29.03 1.75 -27.90
N ASP A 69 -28.98 1.36 -29.17
CA ASP A 69 -27.79 1.05 -29.95
C ASP A 69 -26.71 2.13 -29.82
N SER A 70 -25.50 1.72 -29.43
CA SER A 70 -24.29 2.50 -29.67
C SER A 70 -23.24 1.64 -30.37
N ILE A 71 -22.95 2.06 -31.59
CA ILE A 71 -22.04 1.53 -32.60
C ILE A 71 -20.75 0.97 -31.99
N VAL A 72 -20.61 -0.35 -32.05
CA VAL A 72 -19.36 -1.07 -31.77
C VAL A 72 -18.39 -0.80 -32.93
N VAL A 73 -17.39 0.05 -32.70
CA VAL A 73 -16.16 0.03 -33.52
C VAL A 73 -15.25 -1.02 -32.90
N GLY A 74 -15.20 -2.19 -33.52
CA GLY A 74 -14.31 -3.27 -33.11
C GLY A 74 -12.83 -2.83 -33.14
N VAL A 75 -12.16 -2.95 -32.00
CA VAL A 75 -10.70 -2.83 -31.90
C VAL A 75 -10.12 -4.24 -31.92
N PRO A 76 -9.18 -4.58 -32.83
CA PRO A 76 -8.59 -5.91 -32.85
C PRO A 76 -7.75 -6.16 -31.59
N SER A 77 -7.97 -7.31 -30.97
CA SER A 77 -7.14 -7.93 -29.95
C SER A 77 -5.75 -8.25 -30.52
N ASN A 78 -4.83 -7.27 -30.42
CA ASN A 78 -3.38 -7.41 -30.38
C ASN A 78 -2.74 -6.03 -30.58
N LEU A 79 -2.49 -5.30 -29.49
CA LEU A 79 -1.69 -4.08 -29.55
C LEU A 79 -0.19 -4.44 -29.40
N PRO A 80 0.67 -4.20 -30.40
CA PRO A 80 2.10 -4.49 -30.28
C PRO A 80 2.76 -3.63 -29.20
N ALA A 81 3.76 -4.18 -28.50
CA ALA A 81 4.54 -3.48 -27.46
C ALA A 81 5.12 -2.11 -27.90
N THR A 82 5.29 -1.90 -29.20
CA THR A 82 5.71 -0.63 -29.81
C THR A 82 4.63 0.46 -29.76
N LYS A 83 3.33 0.13 -29.75
CA LYS A 83 2.23 1.10 -29.52
C LYS A 83 2.13 1.51 -28.04
N ALA A 84 2.25 0.57 -27.09
CA ALA A 84 2.28 0.87 -25.66
C ALA A 84 3.48 1.76 -25.28
N LYS A 85 4.66 1.50 -25.86
CA LYS A 85 5.85 2.34 -25.68
C LYS A 85 5.69 3.74 -26.30
N ARG A 86 4.97 3.85 -27.42
CA ARG A 86 4.58 5.13 -28.02
C ARG A 86 3.56 5.90 -27.18
N LEU A 87 2.60 5.22 -26.54
CA LEU A 87 1.66 5.82 -25.61
C LEU A 87 2.38 6.34 -24.35
N LYS A 88 3.27 5.54 -23.76
CA LYS A 88 4.10 5.97 -22.63
C LYS A 88 5.01 7.15 -22.97
N SER A 89 5.68 7.11 -24.12
CA SER A 89 6.53 8.22 -24.58
C SER A 89 5.72 9.48 -24.94
N SER A 90 4.49 9.32 -25.45
CA SER A 90 3.59 10.44 -25.71
C SER A 90 3.07 11.04 -24.41
N TYR A 91 2.79 10.21 -23.40
CA TYR A 91 2.40 10.63 -22.05
C TYR A 91 3.53 11.40 -21.34
N GLU A 92 4.77 10.87 -21.35
CA GLU A 92 5.96 11.54 -20.79
C GLU A 92 6.27 12.87 -21.49
N ARG A 93 6.10 12.92 -22.82
CA ARG A 93 6.29 14.16 -23.60
C ARG A 93 5.18 15.17 -23.33
N LEU A 94 3.94 14.72 -23.09
CA LEU A 94 2.84 15.58 -22.67
C LEU A 94 3.10 16.16 -21.26
N ILE A 95 3.54 15.32 -20.31
CA ILE A 95 3.93 15.72 -18.94
C ILE A 95 5.03 16.79 -18.98
N SER A 96 6.01 16.64 -19.87
CA SER A 96 7.11 17.58 -20.07
C SER A 96 6.68 18.93 -20.67
N VAL A 97 5.71 18.94 -21.59
CA VAL A 97 5.21 20.19 -22.20
C VAL A 97 4.27 20.90 -21.22
N ILE A 98 3.48 20.14 -20.47
CA ILE A 98 2.61 20.63 -19.39
C ILE A 98 3.44 21.22 -18.24
N SER A 99 4.54 20.57 -17.82
CA SER A 99 5.41 21.10 -16.75
C SER A 99 6.09 22.42 -17.12
N LYS A 100 6.37 22.63 -18.41
CA LYS A 100 6.97 23.89 -18.90
C LYS A 100 5.96 25.03 -18.99
N GLY A 101 4.70 24.77 -19.37
CA GLY A 101 3.61 25.75 -19.26
C GLY A 101 3.24 26.09 -17.81
N ARG A 102 3.31 25.09 -16.91
CA ARG A 102 3.01 25.22 -15.46
C ARG A 102 3.96 26.14 -14.69
N SER A 103 5.22 26.27 -15.11
CA SER A 103 6.16 27.19 -14.46
C SER A 103 5.77 28.66 -14.65
N ASP A 104 5.15 28.98 -15.78
CA ASP A 104 4.71 30.34 -16.09
C ASP A 104 3.40 30.66 -15.37
N ASP A 105 2.49 29.68 -15.23
CA ASP A 105 1.20 29.84 -14.52
C ASP A 105 1.35 29.91 -12.99
N GLN A 106 2.28 29.16 -12.39
CA GLN A 106 2.61 29.28 -10.96
C GLN A 106 3.20 30.65 -10.59
N GLN A 107 3.86 31.33 -11.55
CA GLN A 107 4.30 32.72 -11.36
C GLN A 107 3.13 33.71 -11.42
N VAL A 108 2.10 33.45 -12.23
CA VAL A 108 0.87 34.26 -12.29
C VAL A 108 0.04 34.10 -11.01
N GLU A 109 -0.06 32.89 -10.46
CA GLU A 109 -0.67 32.60 -9.15
C GLU A 109 0.05 33.39 -8.05
N LYS A 110 1.38 33.26 -7.96
CA LYS A 110 2.22 33.98 -6.98
C LYS A 110 2.12 35.51 -7.06
N GLY A 111 1.96 36.07 -8.26
CA GLY A 111 1.92 37.51 -8.50
C GLY A 111 0.65 38.24 -8.04
N ARG A 112 -0.49 37.55 -7.96
CA ARG A 112 -1.79 38.16 -7.57
C ARG A 112 -2.10 38.09 -6.07
N HIS A 113 -1.28 37.43 -5.27
CA HIS A 113 -1.49 37.16 -3.85
C HIS A 113 -1.30 38.34 -2.88
N LYS A 114 -1.17 39.60 -3.31
CA LYS A 114 -0.81 40.69 -2.37
C LYS A 114 -1.98 41.25 -1.53
N ASN A 115 -3.26 41.04 -1.85
CA ASN A 115 -4.38 41.80 -1.24
C ASN A 115 -5.60 40.97 -0.73
N LEU A 116 -5.43 39.94 0.10
CA LEU A 116 -6.58 39.17 0.68
C LEU A 116 -6.43 39.05 2.20
N CYS A 117 -7.56 39.01 2.91
CA CYS A 117 -7.64 38.90 4.38
C CYS A 117 -7.31 37.47 4.84
N GLY A 118 -6.57 37.33 5.95
CA GLY A 118 -6.31 36.03 6.58
C GLY A 118 -7.56 35.48 7.26
N VAL A 119 -7.65 34.15 7.35
CA VAL A 119 -8.71 33.45 8.09
C VAL A 119 -8.06 32.72 9.26
N THR A 120 -8.57 32.93 10.47
CA THR A 120 -8.20 32.13 11.64
C THR A 120 -9.26 31.06 11.82
N LEU A 121 -8.85 29.78 11.75
CA LEU A 121 -9.68 28.69 12.24
C LEU A 121 -9.29 28.41 13.68
N SER A 122 -10.27 28.32 14.57
CA SER A 122 -10.07 27.95 15.97
C SER A 122 -10.91 26.73 16.31
N ALA A 123 -10.39 25.87 17.18
CA ALA A 123 -11.10 24.70 17.68
C ALA A 123 -12.37 25.07 18.49
N PHE A 124 -12.36 26.24 19.12
CA PHE A 124 -13.44 26.80 19.92
C PHE A 124 -13.55 28.32 19.65
N THR A 125 -14.65 28.93 20.07
CA THR A 125 -14.79 30.40 20.01
C THR A 125 -13.71 31.09 20.85
N ASP A 126 -13.20 32.23 20.38
CA ASP A 126 -12.12 32.98 21.05
C ASP A 126 -12.42 33.21 22.55
N GLY A 127 -11.52 32.72 23.41
CA GLY A 127 -11.62 32.84 24.87
C GLY A 127 -12.26 31.66 25.61
N ASP A 128 -12.59 30.56 24.92
CA ASP A 128 -13.09 29.34 25.56
C ASP A 128 -11.99 28.64 26.39
N PRO A 129 -12.17 28.44 27.72
CA PRO A 129 -11.25 27.67 28.55
C PRO A 129 -10.92 26.27 28.00
N LEU A 130 -11.82 25.66 27.22
CA LEU A 130 -11.65 24.34 26.62
C LEU A 130 -10.52 24.29 25.58
N GLN A 131 -10.17 25.41 24.94
CA GLN A 131 -9.06 25.46 23.97
C GLN A 131 -7.71 25.17 24.62
N SER A 132 -7.54 25.56 25.90
CA SER A 132 -6.34 25.26 26.69
C SER A 132 -6.23 23.79 27.12
N SER A 133 -7.35 23.06 27.09
CA SER A 133 -7.38 21.63 27.42
C SER A 133 -6.92 20.73 26.27
N ILE A 134 -6.82 21.27 25.04
CA ILE A 134 -6.26 20.56 23.88
C ILE A 134 -4.75 20.39 24.09
N LYS A 135 -4.34 19.13 24.26
CA LYS A 135 -2.94 18.74 24.52
C LYS A 135 -2.01 19.03 23.35
N VAL A 136 -2.48 18.87 22.12
CA VAL A 136 -1.70 19.05 20.89
C VAL A 136 -1.75 20.53 20.45
N PRO A 137 -0.65 21.29 20.52
CA PRO A 137 -0.67 22.73 20.23
C PRO A 137 -1.16 23.05 18.81
N LYS A 138 -0.73 22.26 17.82
CA LYS A 138 -1.11 22.41 16.40
C LYS A 138 -2.59 22.15 16.12
N GLN A 139 -3.37 21.63 17.07
CA GLN A 139 -4.82 21.44 16.94
C GLN A 139 -5.63 22.64 17.46
N ARG A 140 -5.01 23.59 18.16
CA ARG A 140 -5.74 24.67 18.87
C ARG A 140 -6.30 25.73 17.92
N ALA A 141 -5.49 26.16 16.97
CA ALA A 141 -5.83 27.17 15.99
C ALA A 141 -4.91 27.07 14.77
N TYR A 142 -5.43 27.45 13.61
CA TYR A 142 -4.69 27.62 12.38
C TYR A 142 -4.71 29.12 12.02
N PRO A 143 -3.61 29.85 12.29
CA PRO A 143 -3.45 31.23 11.87
C PRO A 143 -2.98 31.23 10.42
N GLY A 144 -3.90 31.10 9.47
CA GLY A 144 -3.51 30.60 8.17
C GLY A 144 -4.13 31.24 6.95
N SER A 145 -3.74 30.65 5.82
CA SER A 145 -3.57 31.37 4.57
C SER A 145 -4.89 31.64 3.82
N LYS A 146 -4.75 32.48 2.79
CA LYS A 146 -5.81 32.83 1.85
C LYS A 146 -6.39 31.55 1.27
N HIS A 147 -7.73 31.51 1.13
CA HIS A 147 -8.51 30.43 0.52
C HIS A 147 -8.98 29.27 1.45
N VAL A 148 -8.66 29.27 2.74
CA VAL A 148 -9.30 28.32 3.68
C VAL A 148 -10.63 28.89 4.18
N ILE A 149 -11.71 28.11 4.14
CA ILE A 149 -13.03 28.53 4.61
C ILE A 149 -13.40 27.87 5.95
N PRO A 150 -14.11 28.58 6.85
CA PRO A 150 -14.61 27.98 8.10
C PRO A 150 -15.71 26.95 7.81
N SER A 151 -15.87 25.96 8.71
CA SER A 151 -16.89 24.91 8.56
C SER A 151 -18.30 25.50 8.45
N SER A 152 -18.61 26.55 9.22
CA SER A 152 -19.90 27.26 9.13
C SER A 152 -20.21 27.84 7.75
N LEU A 153 -19.19 28.32 7.02
CA LEU A 153 -19.38 28.78 5.64
C LEU A 153 -19.47 27.60 4.68
N ALA A 154 -18.67 26.56 4.88
CA ALA A 154 -18.73 25.33 4.07
C ALA A 154 -20.11 24.67 4.14
N ASP A 155 -20.72 24.63 5.33
CA ASP A 155 -22.02 24.00 5.61
C ASP A 155 -23.23 24.79 5.07
N THR A 156 -23.02 26.01 4.55
CA THR A 156 -24.10 26.83 3.99
C THR A 156 -24.62 26.20 2.69
N ARG A 157 -25.92 25.90 2.58
CA ARG A 157 -26.48 25.29 1.36
C ARG A 157 -26.41 26.24 0.16
N CYS A 158 -26.06 25.72 -1.03
CA CYS A 158 -26.06 26.53 -2.25
C CYS A 158 -27.47 27.04 -2.60
N THR A 159 -28.51 26.29 -2.24
CA THR A 159 -29.93 26.68 -2.43
C THR A 159 -30.31 27.93 -1.64
N GLU A 160 -29.72 28.15 -0.47
CA GLU A 160 -29.93 29.35 0.35
C GLU A 160 -29.22 30.59 -0.24
N LEU A 161 -28.07 30.39 -0.89
CA LEU A 161 -27.29 31.46 -1.50
C LEU A 161 -27.85 31.90 -2.86
N GLY A 162 -28.43 30.96 -3.61
CA GLY A 162 -28.75 31.16 -5.03
C GLY A 162 -27.50 31.39 -5.88
N VAL A 163 -27.67 31.51 -7.20
CA VAL A 163 -26.53 31.62 -8.14
C VAL A 163 -25.70 32.88 -7.88
N ASN A 164 -26.36 34.02 -7.63
CA ASN A 164 -25.68 35.28 -7.34
C ASN A 164 -24.90 35.21 -6.03
N GLY A 165 -25.53 34.75 -4.94
CA GLY A 165 -24.87 34.65 -3.65
C GLY A 165 -23.71 33.65 -3.66
N LEU A 166 -23.85 32.54 -4.40
CA LEU A 166 -22.77 31.57 -4.58
C LEU A 166 -21.57 32.18 -5.30
N LEU A 167 -21.80 32.89 -6.41
CA LEU A 167 -20.74 33.61 -7.12
C LEU A 167 -20.09 34.68 -6.25
N ASP A 168 -20.88 35.44 -5.50
CA ASP A 168 -20.37 36.50 -4.62
C ASP A 168 -19.48 35.93 -3.52
N LYS A 169 -19.85 34.80 -2.92
CA LYS A 169 -19.00 34.08 -1.95
C LYS A 169 -17.73 33.54 -2.58
N LEU A 170 -17.80 32.93 -3.77
CA LEU A 170 -16.62 32.47 -4.51
C LEU A 170 -15.66 33.63 -4.83
N ASN A 171 -16.19 34.71 -5.39
CA ASN A 171 -15.46 35.94 -5.69
C ASN A 171 -14.81 36.53 -4.45
N THR A 172 -15.52 36.61 -3.33
CA THR A 172 -15.01 37.14 -2.07
C THR A 172 -13.88 36.28 -1.52
N THR A 173 -14.09 34.96 -1.43
CA THR A 173 -13.10 34.02 -0.86
C THR A 173 -11.85 33.91 -1.73
N LEU A 174 -12.02 33.94 -3.06
CA LEU A 174 -10.93 33.82 -4.04
C LEU A 174 -10.39 35.17 -4.51
N GLY A 175 -10.90 36.31 -4.01
CA GLY A 175 -10.40 37.62 -4.43
C GLY A 175 -10.59 37.93 -5.92
N THR A 176 -11.69 37.46 -6.52
CA THR A 176 -12.02 37.66 -7.94
C THR A 176 -13.27 38.52 -8.09
N ALA A 177 -13.55 38.94 -9.33
CA ALA A 177 -14.72 39.74 -9.68
C ALA A 177 -15.39 39.17 -10.95
N TYR A 178 -15.53 37.84 -10.98
CA TYR A 178 -16.17 37.13 -12.08
C TYR A 178 -17.65 37.50 -12.14
N THR A 179 -18.25 37.37 -13.33
CA THR A 179 -19.64 37.78 -13.57
C THR A 179 -20.39 36.65 -14.24
N LEU A 180 -21.71 36.60 -14.07
CA LEU A 180 -22.59 35.61 -14.71
C LEU A 180 -22.79 35.85 -16.22
N LYS A 181 -21.98 36.70 -16.86
CA LYS A 181 -22.00 36.90 -18.31
C LYS A 181 -21.52 35.66 -19.07
N ALA A 182 -20.73 34.80 -18.42
CA ALA A 182 -20.27 33.55 -19.00
C ALA A 182 -21.34 32.45 -18.77
N PRO A 183 -21.97 31.93 -19.84
CA PRO A 183 -23.05 30.94 -19.69
C PRO A 183 -22.60 29.64 -19.02
N SER A 184 -21.36 29.20 -19.30
CA SER A 184 -20.80 27.97 -18.71
C SER A 184 -20.65 28.09 -17.19
N LEU A 185 -20.09 29.20 -16.69
CA LEU A 185 -20.03 29.47 -15.24
C LEU A 185 -21.43 29.50 -14.61
N TYR A 186 -22.39 30.21 -15.22
CA TYR A 186 -23.77 30.22 -14.72
C TYR A 186 -24.36 28.82 -14.62
N SER A 187 -24.19 27.99 -15.65
CA SER A 187 -24.66 26.60 -15.67
C SER A 187 -24.05 25.78 -14.56
N VAL A 188 -22.74 25.90 -14.33
CA VAL A 188 -22.04 25.14 -13.28
C VAL A 188 -22.55 25.53 -11.88
N LEU A 189 -22.74 26.82 -11.62
CA LEU A 189 -23.30 27.29 -10.35
C LEU A 189 -24.76 26.83 -10.17
N GLN A 190 -25.55 26.80 -11.24
CA GLN A 190 -26.91 26.26 -11.24
C GLN A 190 -26.92 24.75 -10.96
N THR A 191 -25.95 23.99 -11.48
CA THR A 191 -25.78 22.56 -11.19
C THR A 191 -25.47 22.33 -9.70
N CYS A 192 -24.62 23.15 -9.08
CA CYS A 192 -24.37 23.05 -7.63
C CYS A 192 -25.65 23.18 -6.81
N ILE A 193 -26.54 24.10 -7.19
CA ILE A 193 -27.85 24.28 -6.54
C ILE A 193 -28.77 23.08 -6.80
N SER A 194 -28.82 22.61 -8.06
CA SER A 194 -29.72 21.53 -8.46
C SER A 194 -29.35 20.20 -7.81
N ASN A 195 -28.07 19.99 -7.48
CA ASN A 195 -27.58 18.81 -6.79
C ASN A 195 -27.61 18.93 -5.25
N ASP A 196 -28.25 19.97 -4.70
CA ASP A 196 -28.30 20.28 -3.25
C ASP A 196 -26.91 20.31 -2.58
N TYR A 197 -25.90 20.80 -3.30
CA TYR A 197 -24.57 20.95 -2.71
C TYR A 197 -24.54 22.08 -1.68
N ASP A 198 -23.70 21.91 -0.66
CA ASP A 198 -23.28 23.01 0.19
C ASP A 198 -22.16 23.83 -0.47
N PHE A 199 -21.86 24.99 0.11
CA PHE A 199 -20.84 25.89 -0.39
C PHE A 199 -19.46 25.24 -0.36
N GLY A 200 -19.17 24.39 0.63
CA GLY A 200 -17.91 23.65 0.72
C GLY A 200 -17.67 22.77 -0.50
N VAL A 201 -18.67 22.00 -0.93
CA VAL A 201 -18.57 21.11 -2.10
C VAL A 201 -18.40 21.94 -3.37
N ALA A 202 -19.19 23.00 -3.54
CA ALA A 202 -19.04 23.91 -4.69
C ALA A 202 -17.66 24.56 -4.72
N TYR A 203 -17.18 25.04 -3.57
CA TYR A 203 -15.89 25.67 -3.40
C TYR A 203 -14.74 24.71 -3.71
N GLY A 204 -14.74 23.50 -3.13
CA GLY A 204 -13.71 22.49 -3.34
C GLY A 204 -13.65 21.97 -4.77
N ARG A 205 -14.78 21.89 -5.48
CA ARG A 205 -14.82 21.50 -6.90
C ARG A 205 -14.32 22.59 -7.85
N LEU A 206 -14.57 23.86 -7.53
CA LEU A 206 -14.28 24.99 -8.44
C LEU A 206 -12.92 25.64 -8.18
N ARG A 207 -12.48 25.71 -6.92
CA ARG A 207 -11.21 26.33 -6.51
C ARG A 207 -9.99 25.85 -7.32
N PRO A 208 -9.80 24.55 -7.60
CA PRO A 208 -8.61 24.08 -8.31
C PRO A 208 -8.48 24.60 -9.75
N ILE A 209 -9.62 24.90 -10.39
CA ILE A 209 -9.67 25.33 -11.81
C ILE A 209 -10.04 26.80 -11.98
N TRP A 210 -10.32 27.49 -10.88
CA TRP A 210 -10.92 28.83 -10.89
C TRP A 210 -10.10 29.85 -11.67
N TYR A 211 -8.77 29.79 -11.56
CA TYR A 211 -7.87 30.73 -12.22
C TYR A 211 -7.30 30.23 -13.55
N SER A 212 -7.22 28.91 -13.73
CA SER A 212 -6.56 28.27 -14.86
C SER A 212 -7.50 28.06 -16.06
N VAL A 213 -8.81 28.05 -15.82
CA VAL A 213 -9.81 27.78 -16.86
C VAL A 213 -10.65 29.02 -17.13
N ASN A 214 -10.95 29.26 -18.41
CA ASN A 214 -11.83 30.35 -18.79
C ASN A 214 -13.25 30.11 -18.25
N GLN A 215 -13.88 31.14 -17.68
CA GLN A 215 -15.27 31.10 -17.21
C GLN A 215 -16.26 30.63 -18.30
N THR A 216 -15.92 30.81 -19.58
CA THR A 216 -16.76 30.37 -20.70
C THR A 216 -16.68 28.87 -20.99
N THR A 217 -15.69 28.15 -20.45
CA THR A 217 -15.45 26.71 -20.73
C THR A 217 -15.31 25.87 -19.46
N ILE A 218 -15.58 26.44 -18.28
CA ILE A 218 -15.37 25.78 -16.98
C ILE A 218 -16.21 24.50 -16.84
N GLY A 219 -17.44 24.49 -17.34
CA GLY A 219 -18.30 23.30 -17.35
C GLY A 219 -17.77 22.19 -18.27
N ASP A 220 -17.24 22.55 -19.44
CA ASP A 220 -16.70 21.59 -20.40
C ASP A 220 -15.45 20.89 -19.84
N GLU A 221 -14.60 21.63 -19.13
CA GLU A 221 -13.41 21.09 -18.46
C GLU A 221 -13.79 20.12 -17.34
N LEU A 222 -14.74 20.49 -16.47
CA LEU A 222 -15.23 19.60 -15.41
C LEU A 222 -15.79 18.29 -15.99
N CYS A 223 -16.64 18.39 -17.01
CA CYS A 223 -17.20 17.23 -17.69
C CYS A 223 -16.10 16.35 -18.32
N THR A 224 -15.11 16.97 -18.97
CA THR A 224 -13.98 16.27 -19.58
C THR A 224 -13.15 15.51 -18.54
N ARG A 225 -12.87 16.11 -17.37
CA ARG A 225 -12.11 15.46 -16.29
C ARG A 225 -12.88 14.28 -15.69
N GLU A 226 -14.17 14.46 -15.44
CA GLU A 226 -15.03 13.40 -14.92
C GLU A 226 -15.11 12.20 -15.87
N LEU A 227 -15.35 12.44 -17.16
CA LEU A 227 -15.40 11.38 -18.19
C LEU A 227 -14.06 10.63 -18.30
N LYS A 228 -12.93 11.33 -18.16
CA LYS A 228 -11.61 10.71 -18.17
C LYS A 228 -11.40 9.80 -16.95
N ASP A 229 -11.80 10.23 -15.76
CA ASP A 229 -11.69 9.41 -14.54
C ASP A 229 -12.60 8.19 -14.61
N GLN A 230 -13.86 8.36 -15.04
CA GLN A 230 -14.78 7.24 -15.25
C GLN A 230 -14.22 6.21 -16.23
N LYS A 231 -13.75 6.67 -17.39
CA LYS A 231 -13.12 5.80 -18.40
C LYS A 231 -11.88 5.09 -17.85
N MET A 232 -11.01 5.81 -17.15
CA MET A 232 -9.80 5.24 -16.55
C MET A 232 -10.14 4.11 -15.57
N ARG A 233 -11.13 4.31 -14.69
CA ARG A 233 -11.55 3.31 -13.71
C ARG A 233 -12.24 2.11 -14.36
N GLN A 234 -13.01 2.33 -15.42
CA GLN A 234 -13.63 1.25 -16.19
C GLN A 234 -12.58 0.40 -16.92
N GLU A 235 -11.58 1.04 -17.53
CA GLU A 235 -10.49 0.35 -18.24
C GLU A 235 -9.49 -0.33 -17.29
N ALA A 236 -9.47 0.06 -16.01
CA ALA A 236 -8.58 -0.53 -15.02
C ALA A 236 -8.99 -1.96 -14.61
N LEU A 237 -10.26 -2.37 -14.83
CA LEU A 237 -10.78 -3.68 -14.45
C LEU A 237 -11.01 -4.56 -15.68
N VAL A 238 -10.28 -5.68 -15.78
CA VAL A 238 -10.40 -6.68 -16.86
C VAL A 238 -10.37 -8.08 -16.25
N ASP A 239 -11.36 -8.92 -16.58
CA ASP A 239 -11.45 -10.31 -16.11
C ASP A 239 -11.22 -10.49 -14.60
N ASN A 240 -11.85 -9.62 -13.80
CA ASN A 240 -11.74 -9.57 -12.34
C ASN A 240 -10.30 -9.32 -11.83
N ARG A 241 -9.50 -8.59 -12.62
CA ARG A 241 -8.16 -8.13 -12.25
C ARG A 241 -8.03 -6.65 -12.51
N ILE A 242 -7.18 -6.00 -11.72
CA ILE A 242 -6.82 -4.61 -11.91
C ILE A 242 -5.56 -4.57 -12.78
N VAL A 243 -5.69 -4.12 -14.02
CA VAL A 243 -4.59 -4.07 -15.01
C VAL A 243 -3.74 -2.80 -14.91
N ASN A 244 -4.20 -1.82 -14.14
CA ASN A 244 -3.43 -0.64 -13.76
C ASN A 244 -3.43 -0.49 -12.24
N PRO A 245 -2.37 -0.91 -11.53
CA PRO A 245 -2.27 -0.75 -10.08
C PRO A 245 -2.09 0.71 -9.64
N ASP A 246 -1.56 1.56 -10.53
CA ASP A 246 -1.25 2.98 -10.27
C ASP A 246 -2.49 3.87 -10.39
N MET A 247 -3.58 3.46 -9.73
CA MET A 247 -4.84 4.20 -9.78
C MET A 247 -4.87 5.30 -8.72
N PRO A 248 -5.22 6.54 -9.10
CA PRO A 248 -5.41 7.59 -8.13
C PRO A 248 -6.65 7.31 -7.25
N PRO A 249 -6.68 7.85 -6.02
CA PRO A 249 -7.82 7.66 -5.14
C PRO A 249 -9.09 8.21 -5.79
N ARG A 250 -10.25 7.62 -5.49
CA ARG A 250 -11.53 8.14 -6.02
C ARG A 250 -11.89 9.51 -5.46
N ARG A 251 -11.55 9.73 -4.20
CA ARG A 251 -11.90 10.92 -3.44
C ARG A 251 -10.73 11.34 -2.57
N VAL A 252 -10.67 12.63 -2.25
CA VAL A 252 -9.73 13.19 -1.29
C VAL A 252 -10.44 14.22 -0.42
N TRP A 253 -9.99 14.37 0.82
CA TRP A 253 -10.42 15.44 1.72
C TRP A 253 -9.66 16.73 1.39
N ASP A 254 -10.37 17.72 0.85
CA ASP A 254 -9.87 19.07 0.69
C ASP A 254 -10.01 19.83 2.02
N LEU A 255 -8.87 20.06 2.68
CA LEU A 255 -8.83 20.75 3.97
C LEU A 255 -9.23 22.22 3.86
N TYR A 256 -9.14 22.83 2.67
CA TYR A 256 -9.48 24.23 2.49
C TYR A 256 -11.00 24.41 2.45
N SER A 257 -11.72 23.49 1.82
CA SER A 257 -13.19 23.46 1.78
C SER A 257 -13.84 22.70 2.93
N ASN A 258 -13.08 21.88 3.66
CA ASN A 258 -13.58 20.89 4.62
C ASN A 258 -14.55 19.87 4.01
N ARG A 259 -14.29 19.44 2.77
CA ARG A 259 -15.12 18.48 2.06
C ARG A 259 -14.29 17.41 1.38
N VAL A 260 -14.85 16.21 1.34
CA VAL A 260 -14.40 15.14 0.47
C VAL A 260 -14.88 15.46 -0.94
N VAL A 261 -13.95 15.59 -1.87
CA VAL A 261 -14.22 15.88 -3.28
C VAL A 261 -13.66 14.78 -4.17
N PRO A 262 -14.24 14.56 -5.38
CA PRO A 262 -13.67 13.61 -6.33
C PRO A 262 -12.25 13.99 -6.71
N TYR A 263 -11.32 13.04 -6.77
CA TYR A 263 -9.91 13.37 -7.07
C TYR A 263 -9.72 14.02 -8.45
N TRP A 264 -10.59 13.72 -9.42
CA TRP A 264 -10.52 14.28 -10.76
C TRP A 264 -10.68 15.81 -10.80
N VAL A 265 -11.20 16.46 -9.75
CA VAL A 265 -11.23 17.94 -9.67
C VAL A 265 -9.87 18.54 -9.29
N VAL A 266 -8.99 17.77 -8.66
CA VAL A 266 -7.71 18.22 -8.05
C VAL A 266 -6.48 17.54 -8.66
N SER A 267 -6.63 16.93 -9.84
CA SER A 267 -5.70 15.98 -10.49
C SER A 267 -4.26 16.47 -10.77
N ASP A 268 -3.91 17.70 -10.40
CA ASP A 268 -2.59 18.30 -10.58
C ASP A 268 -1.72 18.23 -9.32
N LYS A 269 -2.23 17.68 -8.21
CA LYS A 269 -1.52 17.54 -6.93
C LYS A 269 -1.61 16.12 -6.38
N GLU A 270 -0.50 15.66 -5.79
CA GLU A 270 -0.45 14.43 -5.01
C GLU A 270 -0.99 14.73 -3.61
N PRO A 271 -2.06 14.07 -3.14
CA PRO A 271 -2.60 14.32 -1.82
C PRO A 271 -1.64 13.73 -0.77
N TRP A 272 -1.63 14.32 0.43
CA TRP A 272 -1.05 13.67 1.61
C TRP A 272 -1.89 12.45 1.99
N ALA A 273 -1.36 11.52 2.76
CA ALA A 273 -2.13 10.40 3.29
C ALA A 273 -2.09 10.36 4.82
N ILE A 274 -3.17 9.89 5.45
CA ILE A 274 -3.20 9.63 6.88
C ILE A 274 -3.19 8.13 7.10
N SER A 275 -2.41 7.71 8.10
CA SER A 275 -2.43 6.35 8.61
C SER A 275 -2.42 6.40 10.14
N TYR A 276 -3.24 5.58 10.79
CA TYR A 276 -3.54 5.76 12.22
C TYR A 276 -3.82 4.44 12.93
N ALA A 277 -3.56 4.38 14.24
CA ALA A 277 -3.86 3.19 15.05
C ALA A 277 -5.38 3.01 15.22
N TRP A 278 -5.83 1.76 15.20
CA TRP A 278 -7.26 1.47 15.33
C TRP A 278 -7.79 1.81 16.71
N THR A 279 -8.94 2.47 16.73
CA THR A 279 -9.72 2.64 17.96
C THR A 279 -10.37 1.33 18.36
N ASP A 280 -10.30 1.01 19.66
CA ASP A 280 -11.01 -0.12 20.26
C ASP A 280 -12.51 -0.05 19.99
N PRO A 281 -13.19 -1.17 19.67
CA PRO A 281 -14.62 -1.17 19.39
C PRO A 281 -15.50 -0.48 20.45
N PRO A 282 -15.26 -0.63 21.77
CA PRO A 282 -16.03 0.09 22.80
C PRO A 282 -15.88 1.61 22.77
N HIS A 283 -14.80 2.12 22.17
CA HIS A 283 -14.50 3.54 22.06
C HIS A 283 -14.80 4.11 20.66
N ARG A 284 -15.26 3.26 19.73
CA ARG A 284 -15.56 3.62 18.34
C ARG A 284 -17.03 4.03 18.23
N ILE A 285 -17.28 5.20 17.66
CA ILE A 285 -18.61 5.70 17.31
C ILE A 285 -18.71 5.93 15.80
N ASN A 286 -19.91 5.81 15.24
CA ASN A 286 -20.20 6.02 13.81
C ASN A 286 -20.94 7.35 13.61
N VAL A 287 -20.25 8.36 13.10
CA VAL A 287 -20.73 9.74 13.04
C VAL A 287 -21.12 10.12 11.61
N LEU A 288 -22.30 10.73 11.44
CA LEU A 288 -22.65 11.42 10.19
C LEU A 288 -21.95 12.78 10.18
N THR A 289 -21.31 13.11 9.07
CA THR A 289 -20.56 14.36 8.94
C THR A 289 -20.82 15.01 7.58
N PRO A 290 -20.98 16.35 7.52
CA PRO A 290 -21.06 17.05 6.25
C PRO A 290 -19.76 16.96 5.45
N ILE A 291 -18.63 16.58 6.07
CA ILE A 291 -17.33 16.43 5.40
C ILE A 291 -17.40 15.45 4.22
N ASN A 292 -18.07 14.30 4.37
CA ASN A 292 -18.31 13.35 3.28
C ASN A 292 -19.74 13.45 2.71
N ALA A 293 -20.32 14.65 2.76
CA ALA A 293 -21.70 14.94 2.35
C ALA A 293 -22.77 14.07 3.05
N ASN A 294 -22.48 13.54 4.24
CA ASN A 294 -23.33 12.59 4.97
C ASN A 294 -23.66 11.32 4.17
N GLU A 295 -22.82 10.92 3.21
CA GLU A 295 -23.13 9.77 2.35
C GLU A 295 -23.00 8.41 3.06
N TRP A 296 -22.13 8.34 4.07
CA TRP A 296 -21.94 7.20 4.97
C TRP A 296 -21.44 7.67 6.34
N ARG A 297 -21.64 6.86 7.38
CA ARG A 297 -21.10 7.14 8.72
C ARG A 297 -19.60 6.87 8.79
N VAL A 298 -18.90 7.75 9.51
CA VAL A 298 -17.46 7.71 9.69
C VAL A 298 -17.14 7.07 11.04
N PRO A 299 -16.44 5.92 11.08
CA PRO A 299 -16.00 5.31 12.34
C PRO A 299 -14.85 6.11 12.95
N MET A 300 -15.01 6.60 14.17
CA MET A 300 -13.99 7.38 14.87
C MET A 300 -14.03 7.17 16.38
N HIS A 301 -12.99 7.60 17.09
CA HIS A 301 -12.99 7.59 18.55
C HIS A 301 -14.07 8.53 19.10
N LYS A 302 -14.73 8.15 20.19
CA LYS A 302 -15.80 8.95 20.84
C LYS A 302 -15.37 10.36 21.23
N ASP A 303 -14.10 10.51 21.59
CA ASP A 303 -13.48 11.79 21.94
C ASP A 303 -12.68 12.41 20.77
N GLY A 304 -12.75 11.79 19.58
CA GLY A 304 -12.08 12.28 18.37
C GLY A 304 -12.84 13.44 17.73
N ASN A 305 -12.13 14.31 17.02
CA ASN A 305 -12.73 15.44 16.32
C ASN A 305 -11.99 15.72 15.00
N LEU A 306 -12.70 15.59 13.87
CA LEU A 306 -12.14 15.81 12.54
C LEU A 306 -11.75 17.28 12.29
N ASP A 307 -12.41 18.24 12.94
CA ASP A 307 -12.00 19.65 12.82
C ASP A 307 -10.65 19.91 13.51
N LEU A 308 -10.35 19.22 14.63
CA LEU A 308 -9.02 19.29 15.26
C LEU A 308 -7.95 18.69 14.34
N VAL A 309 -8.25 17.52 13.76
CA VAL A 309 -7.37 16.87 12.78
C VAL A 309 -7.12 17.79 11.59
N ARG A 310 -8.16 18.43 11.05
CA ARG A 310 -8.05 19.41 9.97
C ARG A 310 -7.13 20.56 10.33
N ILE A 311 -7.31 21.18 11.51
CA ILE A 311 -6.48 22.30 11.98
C ILE A 311 -5.01 21.87 12.07
N GLU A 312 -4.75 20.68 12.62
CA GLU A 312 -3.39 20.14 12.71
C GLU A 312 -2.75 19.93 11.34
N LEU A 313 -3.45 19.29 10.42
CA LEU A 313 -2.94 19.02 9.07
C LEU A 313 -2.69 20.32 8.28
N LEU A 314 -3.56 21.32 8.41
CA LEU A 314 -3.34 22.66 7.85
C LEU A 314 -2.08 23.32 8.44
N ASN A 315 -1.85 23.20 9.74
CA ASN A 315 -0.64 23.68 10.42
C ASN A 315 0.63 22.90 10.02
N LEU A 316 0.49 21.65 9.57
CA LEU A 316 1.57 20.85 8.98
C LEU A 316 1.83 21.20 7.50
N GLY A 317 0.90 21.93 6.86
CA GLY A 317 1.03 22.41 5.48
C GLY A 317 0.21 21.65 4.45
N ALA A 318 -0.62 20.69 4.87
CA ALA A 318 -1.45 19.91 3.95
C ALA A 318 -2.58 20.74 3.33
N GLU A 319 -2.92 20.43 2.08
CA GLU A 319 -4.09 20.99 1.38
C GLU A 319 -5.11 19.92 1.04
N TYR A 320 -4.67 18.82 0.41
CA TYR A 320 -5.49 17.65 0.11
C TYR A 320 -4.94 16.45 0.85
N VAL A 321 -5.83 15.69 1.48
CA VAL A 321 -5.46 14.53 2.28
C VAL A 321 -6.36 13.35 1.94
N TRP A 322 -5.77 12.18 1.79
CA TRP A 322 -6.49 10.92 1.73
C TRP A 322 -6.59 10.32 3.13
N LEU A 323 -7.83 10.14 3.58
CA LEU A 323 -8.18 9.46 4.83
C LEU A 323 -9.21 8.40 4.47
N ASP A 324 -8.85 7.13 4.61
CA ASP A 324 -9.65 5.96 4.25
C ASP A 324 -11.10 6.02 4.73
N ILE A 325 -11.35 6.37 6.00
CA ILE A 325 -12.70 6.44 6.59
C ILE A 325 -13.57 7.57 6.00
N LEU A 326 -12.95 8.57 5.38
CA LEU A 326 -13.63 9.67 4.68
C LEU A 326 -13.68 9.48 3.16
N CYS A 327 -12.71 8.79 2.58
CA CYS A 327 -12.54 8.72 1.12
C CYS A 327 -13.07 7.41 0.52
N LEU A 328 -13.10 6.32 1.31
CA LEU A 328 -13.72 5.05 0.96
C LEU A 328 -15.10 4.96 1.59
N ARG A 329 -16.10 4.59 0.76
CA ARG A 329 -17.45 4.34 1.25
C ARG A 329 -17.40 3.23 2.31
N ARG A 330 -18.09 3.41 3.44
CA ARG A 330 -18.12 2.44 4.55
C ARG A 330 -19.45 1.70 4.57
N TYR A 331 -19.41 0.47 5.08
CA TYR A 331 -20.62 -0.29 5.37
C TYR A 331 -21.44 0.46 6.43
N ASP A 332 -22.74 0.60 6.17
CA ASP A 332 -23.70 1.15 7.12
C ASP A 332 -24.99 0.33 7.03
N SER A 333 -25.32 -0.38 8.10
CA SER A 333 -26.51 -1.24 8.15
C SER A 333 -27.83 -0.48 8.09
N GLN A 334 -27.80 0.86 8.21
CA GLN A 334 -28.98 1.71 8.10
C GLN A 334 -29.23 2.20 6.67
N GLU A 335 -28.30 1.96 5.74
CA GLU A 335 -28.39 2.43 4.36
C GLU A 335 -29.08 1.41 3.44
N PRO A 336 -29.70 1.85 2.33
CA PRO A 336 -30.27 0.94 1.35
C PRO A 336 -29.24 -0.02 0.75
N GLU A 337 -29.66 -1.24 0.44
CA GLU A 337 -28.83 -2.29 -0.16
C GLU A 337 -28.10 -1.84 -1.45
N GLU A 338 -28.69 -0.91 -2.21
CA GLU A 338 -28.04 -0.32 -3.38
C GLU A 338 -26.74 0.42 -3.05
N LYS A 339 -26.69 1.16 -1.93
CA LYS A 339 -25.46 1.83 -1.49
C LYS A 339 -24.40 0.83 -1.06
N GLU A 340 -24.83 -0.30 -0.51
CA GLU A 340 -23.93 -1.39 -0.13
C GLU A 340 -23.36 -2.09 -1.37
N ARG A 341 -24.19 -2.37 -2.38
CA ARG A 341 -23.73 -2.87 -3.67
C ARG A 341 -22.74 -1.91 -4.33
N LEU A 342 -23.01 -0.60 -4.28
CA LEU A 342 -22.10 0.43 -4.79
C LEU A 342 -20.77 0.44 -4.03
N ARG A 343 -20.80 0.29 -2.69
CA ARG A 343 -19.59 0.17 -1.86
C ARG A 343 -18.75 -1.02 -2.31
N LYS A 344 -19.35 -2.21 -2.40
CA LYS A 344 -18.65 -3.43 -2.83
C LYS A 344 -18.03 -3.25 -4.21
N GLU A 345 -18.76 -2.62 -5.15
CA GLU A 345 -18.23 -2.34 -6.49
C GLU A 345 -17.07 -1.33 -6.49
N GLU A 346 -17.15 -0.26 -5.71
CA GLU A 346 -16.03 0.68 -5.53
C GLU A 346 -14.82 -0.03 -4.90
N TRP A 347 -15.03 -0.89 -3.90
CA TRP A 347 -13.97 -1.56 -3.15
C TRP A 347 -13.18 -2.57 -3.97
N LYS A 348 -13.80 -3.23 -4.96
CA LYS A 348 -13.09 -4.11 -5.90
C LYS A 348 -11.84 -3.47 -6.47
N LEU A 349 -11.91 -2.17 -6.77
CA LEU A 349 -10.81 -1.38 -7.32
C LEU A 349 -10.09 -0.57 -6.23
N ASP A 350 -10.82 0.19 -5.44
CA ASP A 350 -10.25 1.26 -4.62
C ASP A 350 -9.46 0.73 -3.40
N VAL A 351 -9.83 -0.44 -2.85
CA VAL A 351 -9.13 -1.04 -1.70
C VAL A 351 -7.75 -1.59 -2.11
N PRO A 352 -7.62 -2.46 -3.15
CA PRO A 352 -6.30 -2.93 -3.59
C PRO A 352 -5.36 -1.82 -4.05
N THR A 353 -5.90 -0.73 -4.63
CA THR A 353 -5.08 0.39 -5.13
C THR A 353 -4.78 1.43 -4.06
N SER A 354 -5.27 1.30 -2.82
CA SER A 354 -5.02 2.28 -1.76
C SER A 354 -3.52 2.44 -1.43
N GLY A 355 -2.74 1.36 -1.56
CA GLY A 355 -1.28 1.42 -1.46
C GLY A 355 -0.61 2.40 -2.44
N TYR A 356 -1.24 2.71 -3.59
CA TYR A 356 -0.74 3.73 -4.51
C TYR A 356 -0.62 5.08 -3.83
N VAL A 357 -1.63 5.43 -3.03
CA VAL A 357 -1.70 6.69 -2.30
C VAL A 357 -0.53 6.79 -1.33
N TYR A 358 -0.26 5.75 -0.54
CA TYR A 358 0.81 5.76 0.46
C TYR A 358 2.22 5.70 -0.14
N HIS A 359 2.38 5.02 -1.28
CA HIS A 359 3.68 4.86 -1.95
C HIS A 359 4.06 6.05 -2.85
N HIS A 360 3.08 6.85 -3.31
CA HIS A 360 3.28 7.98 -4.22
C HIS A 360 2.77 9.32 -3.67
N THR A 361 2.42 9.38 -2.38
CA THR A 361 2.11 10.65 -1.72
C THR A 361 3.37 11.45 -1.45
N GLU A 362 3.21 12.78 -1.41
CA GLU A 362 4.23 13.70 -0.90
C GLU A 362 4.60 13.38 0.56
N MET A 363 3.61 13.01 1.39
CA MET A 363 3.79 12.82 2.82
C MET A 363 2.72 11.91 3.45
N VAL A 364 3.14 10.97 4.29
CA VAL A 364 2.24 10.22 5.18
C VAL A 364 2.27 10.79 6.59
N VAL A 365 1.10 11.07 7.16
CA VAL A 365 0.95 11.52 8.54
C VAL A 365 0.49 10.34 9.41
N TYR A 366 1.35 9.93 10.34
CA TYR A 366 1.07 8.82 11.25
C TYR A 366 0.48 9.31 12.58
N TYR A 367 -0.67 8.75 12.95
CA TYR A 367 -1.29 8.89 14.27
C TYR A 367 -1.20 7.56 15.05
N PHE A 368 -0.11 7.35 15.78
CA PHE A 368 0.13 6.09 16.51
C PHE A 368 -0.79 5.89 17.73
N CYS A 369 -1.38 6.96 18.26
CA CYS A 369 -2.25 6.94 19.44
C CYS A 369 -3.73 7.18 19.07
N GLY A 370 -4.11 6.84 17.84
CA GLY A 370 -5.45 7.08 17.30
C GLY A 370 -5.57 8.43 16.60
N LEU A 371 -6.50 8.51 15.64
CA LEU A 371 -6.70 9.68 14.78
C LEU A 371 -7.00 10.95 15.60
N GLY A 372 -6.14 11.96 15.46
CA GLY A 372 -6.24 13.22 16.21
C GLY A 372 -5.83 13.14 17.68
N GLY A 373 -5.39 11.97 18.16
CA GLY A 373 -4.92 11.77 19.53
C GLY A 373 -3.55 12.39 19.77
N ALA A 374 -3.27 12.78 21.01
CA ALA A 374 -1.94 13.20 21.43
C ALA A 374 -0.96 12.02 21.36
N PHE A 375 0.26 12.28 20.91
CA PHE A 375 1.32 11.30 20.82
C PHE A 375 1.84 10.99 22.24
N SER A 376 1.47 9.82 22.75
CA SER A 376 1.82 9.38 24.10
C SER A 376 2.05 7.86 24.11
N LEU A 377 3.07 7.40 23.39
CA LEU A 377 3.47 5.99 23.38
C LEU A 377 4.32 5.63 24.61
N THR A 378 4.15 4.40 25.07
CA THR A 378 4.96 3.74 26.09
C THR A 378 5.65 2.51 25.49
N MET A 379 6.57 1.89 26.25
CA MET A 379 7.23 0.65 25.78
C MET A 379 6.26 -0.54 25.70
N ASP A 380 5.21 -0.54 26.53
CA ASP A 380 4.22 -1.61 26.59
C ASP A 380 3.28 -1.59 25.37
N ASP A 381 3.11 -0.43 24.73
CA ASP A 381 2.25 -0.28 23.54
C ASP A 381 2.76 -1.07 22.35
N PHE A 382 4.08 -1.29 22.22
CA PHE A 382 4.65 -2.03 21.09
C PHE A 382 4.18 -3.48 21.01
N ASP A 383 3.90 -4.08 22.17
CA ASP A 383 3.46 -5.47 22.27
C ASP A 383 1.92 -5.58 22.22
N ASN A 384 1.21 -4.45 22.15
CA ASN A 384 -0.24 -4.42 22.00
C ASN A 384 -0.62 -4.88 20.58
N PRO A 385 -1.47 -5.91 20.39
CA PRO A 385 -1.89 -6.39 19.07
C PRO A 385 -2.56 -5.32 18.19
N ARG A 386 -3.12 -4.25 18.80
CA ARG A 386 -3.77 -3.14 18.08
C ARG A 386 -2.84 -1.97 17.78
N PHE A 387 -1.61 -2.00 18.28
CA PHE A 387 -0.62 -1.01 17.92
C PHE A 387 -0.42 -0.99 16.41
N TRP A 388 -0.20 0.21 15.87
CA TRP A 388 -0.17 0.41 14.43
C TRP A 388 0.77 -0.57 13.72
N LEU A 389 2.01 -0.71 14.20
CA LEU A 389 3.02 -1.61 13.62
C LEU A 389 2.63 -3.10 13.65
N ASN A 390 1.60 -3.49 14.39
CA ASN A 390 1.12 -4.87 14.47
C ASN A 390 -0.07 -5.13 13.52
N ARG A 391 -0.55 -4.15 12.77
CA ARG A 391 -1.64 -4.32 11.79
C ARG A 391 -1.12 -4.80 10.43
N ALA A 392 -1.92 -5.62 9.75
CA ALA A 392 -1.64 -6.11 8.41
C ALA A 392 -1.52 -4.96 7.40
N TRP A 393 -2.49 -4.05 7.41
CA TRP A 393 -2.58 -2.92 6.47
C TRP A 393 -1.36 -1.99 6.44
N THR A 394 -0.56 -1.93 7.51
CA THR A 394 0.66 -1.10 7.49
C THR A 394 1.68 -1.52 6.44
N PHE A 395 1.58 -2.73 5.90
CA PHE A 395 2.36 -3.16 4.75
C PHE A 395 2.09 -2.33 3.49
N GLN A 396 0.85 -1.85 3.32
CA GLN A 396 0.52 -0.89 2.25
C GLN A 396 0.67 0.56 2.70
N GLU A 397 0.48 0.85 3.99
CA GLU A 397 0.47 2.23 4.49
C GLU A 397 1.88 2.80 4.79
N ILE A 398 2.91 1.96 4.91
CA ILE A 398 4.27 2.40 5.25
C ILE A 398 4.93 3.17 4.10
N SER A 399 5.32 4.41 4.35
CA SER A 399 6.04 5.28 3.42
C SER A 399 7.48 5.59 3.87
N LYS A 400 8.31 6.03 2.92
CA LYS A 400 9.64 6.60 3.18
C LYS A 400 9.59 8.07 3.60
N SER A 401 8.51 8.77 3.26
CA SER A 401 8.28 10.17 3.60
C SER A 401 7.13 10.26 4.59
N TRP A 402 7.43 10.61 5.84
CA TRP A 402 6.42 10.65 6.89
C TRP A 402 6.67 11.70 7.97
N ILE A 403 5.58 12.04 8.66
CA ILE A 403 5.51 12.90 9.85
C ILE A 403 4.70 12.16 10.93
N ILE A 404 5.10 12.30 12.20
CA ILE A 404 4.28 11.86 13.33
C ILE A 404 3.41 13.03 13.81
N ALA A 405 2.09 12.81 13.80
CA ALA A 405 1.13 13.77 14.32
C ALA A 405 0.79 13.52 15.80
N GLY A 406 0.08 14.47 16.39
CA GLY A 406 -0.30 14.45 17.80
C GLY A 406 0.79 14.97 18.75
N SER A 407 1.88 15.54 18.24
CA SER A 407 2.99 16.01 19.09
C SER A 407 2.49 17.02 20.12
N THR A 408 2.75 16.76 21.40
CA THR A 408 2.45 17.69 22.49
C THR A 408 3.49 18.80 22.62
N ASP A 409 4.65 18.56 22.02
CA ASP A 409 5.74 19.53 21.94
C ASP A 409 5.64 20.29 20.61
N ASP A 410 6.30 21.45 20.53
CA ASP A 410 6.34 22.22 19.27
C ASP A 410 7.28 21.60 18.22
N VAL A 411 7.94 20.48 18.57
CA VAL A 411 8.83 19.74 17.68
C VAL A 411 8.01 18.77 16.83
N THR A 412 8.18 18.87 15.51
CA THR A 412 7.59 17.95 14.54
C THR A 412 8.57 16.82 14.28
N LEU A 413 8.18 15.58 14.60
CA LEU A 413 8.99 14.39 14.33
C LEU A 413 8.79 13.95 12.88
N THR A 414 9.90 13.83 12.14
CA THR A 414 9.90 13.56 10.70
C THR A 414 10.94 12.52 10.33
N ALA A 415 10.81 11.93 9.14
CA ALA A 415 11.80 10.97 8.61
C ALA A 415 13.24 11.53 8.58
N THR A 416 13.44 12.84 8.38
CA THR A 416 14.76 13.48 8.32
C THR A 416 15.33 13.84 9.70
N SER A 417 14.49 13.95 10.74
CA SER A 417 14.95 14.24 12.10
C SER A 417 15.80 13.13 12.74
N ILE A 418 15.87 11.96 12.11
CA ILE A 418 16.66 10.79 12.54
C ILE A 418 18.17 11.07 12.52
N ASP A 419 18.65 11.93 11.62
CA ASP A 419 20.08 12.16 11.40
C ASP A 419 20.64 13.39 12.14
N GLU A 420 19.78 14.31 12.59
CA GLU A 420 20.17 15.64 13.07
C GLU A 420 19.92 15.89 14.58
N ALA A 421 19.09 15.09 15.25
CA ALA A 421 18.75 15.29 16.65
C ALA A 421 19.57 14.39 17.60
N GLY A 422 19.91 14.93 18.79
CA GLY A 422 20.54 14.18 19.88
C GLY A 422 19.67 13.03 20.42
N GLU A 423 20.10 12.41 21.52
CA GLU A 423 19.44 11.23 22.12
C GLU A 423 17.92 11.43 22.31
N HIS A 424 17.13 10.81 21.43
CA HIS A 424 15.70 10.61 21.66
C HIS A 424 15.49 9.60 22.79
N GLY A 425 14.40 9.77 23.56
CA GLY A 425 14.02 8.78 24.57
C GLY A 425 13.86 7.37 24.00
N PRO A 426 13.92 6.32 24.85
CA PRO A 426 13.97 4.92 24.40
C PRO A 426 12.76 4.50 23.56
N VAL A 427 11.56 5.05 23.84
CA VAL A 427 10.32 4.80 23.09
C VAL A 427 10.44 5.27 21.63
N VAL A 428 10.83 6.53 21.42
CA VAL A 428 10.97 7.12 20.08
C VAL A 428 12.09 6.41 19.30
N SER A 429 13.20 6.10 19.97
CA SER A 429 14.30 5.34 19.38
C SER A 429 13.88 3.93 18.93
N ARG A 430 13.06 3.23 19.71
CA ARG A 430 12.49 1.92 19.30
C ARG A 430 11.54 2.08 18.11
N LEU A 431 10.63 3.05 18.17
CA LEU A 431 9.69 3.33 17.08
C LEU A 431 10.39 3.59 15.75
N PHE A 432 11.40 4.46 15.74
CA PHE A 432 12.13 4.81 14.52
C PHE A 432 12.86 3.62 13.93
N ARG A 433 13.51 2.80 14.77
CA ARG A 433 14.17 1.57 14.32
C ARG A 433 13.17 0.59 13.69
N GLU A 434 12.01 0.40 14.30
CA GLU A 434 10.99 -0.51 13.77
C GLU A 434 10.35 0.01 12.47
N LEU A 435 10.06 1.32 12.39
CA LEU A 435 9.59 1.96 11.16
C LEU A 435 10.61 1.83 10.02
N GLN A 436 11.89 2.10 10.30
CA GLN A 436 12.95 1.97 9.30
C GLN A 436 13.10 0.52 8.84
N SER A 437 13.09 -0.44 9.77
CA SER A 437 13.13 -1.88 9.45
C SER A 437 11.98 -2.28 8.54
N LEU A 438 10.73 -1.94 8.92
CA LEU A 438 9.54 -2.24 8.12
C LEU A 438 9.59 -1.58 6.74
N ALA A 439 9.99 -0.31 6.67
CA ALA A 439 10.14 0.39 5.41
C ALA A 439 11.19 -0.26 4.50
N GLN A 440 12.30 -0.79 5.04
CA GLN A 440 13.27 -1.54 4.23
C GLN A 440 12.66 -2.84 3.67
N ILE A 441 11.96 -3.60 4.51
CA ILE A 441 11.31 -4.86 4.11
C ILE A 441 10.30 -4.62 2.98
N VAL A 442 9.39 -3.66 3.17
CA VAL A 442 8.33 -3.35 2.19
C VAL A 442 8.87 -2.66 0.94
N HIS A 443 9.85 -1.76 1.06
CA HIS A 443 10.32 -0.95 -0.08
C HIS A 443 11.49 -1.52 -0.87
N ARG A 444 12.20 -2.53 -0.35
CA ARG A 444 13.28 -3.21 -1.09
C ARG A 444 12.94 -4.63 -1.52
N VAL A 445 12.02 -5.31 -0.83
CA VAL A 445 11.53 -6.69 -1.09
C VAL A 445 12.62 -7.58 -1.69
N ASP A 446 13.48 -8.11 -0.82
CA ASP A 446 14.52 -9.05 -1.25
C ASP A 446 13.91 -10.40 -1.66
N ASN A 447 12.88 -10.88 -0.95
CA ASN A 447 12.13 -12.07 -1.32
C ASN A 447 10.67 -12.03 -0.80
N VAL A 448 9.78 -12.80 -1.46
CA VAL A 448 8.35 -12.93 -1.08
C VAL A 448 8.13 -13.58 0.29
N LEU A 449 9.02 -14.48 0.71
CA LEU A 449 8.88 -15.24 1.95
C LEU A 449 9.13 -14.37 3.20
N ASP A 450 10.00 -13.37 3.09
CA ASP A 450 10.24 -12.35 4.12
C ASP A 450 8.96 -11.54 4.35
N LEU A 451 8.26 -11.16 3.27
CA LEU A 451 6.97 -10.47 3.39
C LEU A 451 5.92 -11.36 4.10
N LEU A 452 5.87 -12.64 3.72
CA LEU A 452 4.96 -13.61 4.33
C LEU A 452 5.27 -13.83 5.82
N LEU A 453 6.53 -13.89 6.21
CA LEU A 453 6.91 -14.01 7.62
C LEU A 453 6.43 -12.84 8.45
N HIS A 454 6.58 -11.62 7.93
CA HIS A 454 6.18 -10.42 8.65
C HIS A 454 4.66 -10.23 8.68
N ILE A 455 3.91 -10.69 7.66
CA ILE A 455 2.44 -10.58 7.66
C ILE A 455 1.76 -11.59 8.60
N ARG A 456 2.37 -12.77 8.84
CA ARG A 456 1.83 -13.80 9.75
C ARG A 456 1.50 -13.26 11.13
N GLY A 457 2.46 -12.55 11.73
CA GLY A 457 2.36 -12.03 13.10
C GLY A 457 1.45 -10.82 13.27
N ARG A 458 0.82 -10.34 12.18
CA ARG A 458 0.03 -9.11 12.19
C ARG A 458 -1.46 -9.39 12.34
N GLY A 459 -2.17 -8.48 13.01
CA GLY A 459 -3.61 -8.49 13.16
C GLY A 459 -4.35 -7.87 11.98
N SER A 460 -5.55 -8.37 11.70
CA SER A 460 -6.51 -7.81 10.73
C SER A 460 -7.94 -7.98 11.24
N GLU A 461 -8.88 -7.18 10.74
CA GLU A 461 -10.31 -7.31 11.05
C GLU A 461 -10.92 -8.45 10.20
N ASN A 462 -10.50 -8.59 8.94
CA ASN A 462 -10.83 -9.69 8.06
C ASN A 462 -9.54 -10.48 7.68
N GLY A 463 -9.63 -11.80 7.51
CA GLY A 463 -8.49 -12.62 7.07
C GLY A 463 -7.98 -12.25 5.68
N VAL A 464 -8.88 -11.90 4.76
CA VAL A 464 -8.55 -11.47 3.39
C VAL A 464 -7.67 -10.21 3.37
N ASP A 465 -7.76 -9.37 4.40
CA ASP A 465 -6.92 -8.17 4.51
C ASP A 465 -5.43 -8.51 4.59
N LYS A 466 -5.06 -9.66 5.17
CA LYS A 466 -3.65 -10.08 5.21
C LYS A 466 -3.10 -10.37 3.83
N VAL A 467 -3.89 -11.03 2.99
CA VAL A 467 -3.55 -11.29 1.59
C VAL A 467 -3.49 -9.98 0.83
N THR A 468 -4.50 -9.13 0.99
CA THR A 468 -4.59 -7.84 0.29
C THR A 468 -3.42 -6.94 0.67
N ALA A 469 -3.00 -6.93 1.94
CA ALA A 469 -1.87 -6.12 2.40
C ALA A 469 -0.55 -6.43 1.67
N LEU A 470 -0.39 -7.60 1.05
CA LEU A 470 0.78 -7.98 0.27
C LEU A 470 0.79 -7.44 -1.17
N VAL A 471 -0.38 -7.04 -1.69
CA VAL A 471 -0.56 -6.61 -3.09
C VAL A 471 0.46 -5.54 -3.53
N TYR A 472 0.56 -4.46 -2.76
CA TYR A 472 1.44 -3.34 -3.09
C TYR A 472 2.94 -3.62 -2.84
N PRO A 473 3.34 -4.25 -1.71
CA PRO A 473 4.70 -4.71 -1.52
C PRO A 473 5.24 -5.57 -2.69
N LEU A 474 4.42 -6.42 -3.31
CA LEU A 474 4.84 -7.34 -4.36
C LEU A 474 5.13 -6.68 -5.73
N ARG A 475 4.75 -5.41 -5.94
CA ARG A 475 5.03 -4.62 -7.16
C ARG A 475 4.62 -5.31 -8.47
N SER A 476 3.50 -6.02 -8.45
CA SER A 476 2.95 -6.65 -9.65
C SER A 476 2.44 -5.61 -10.65
N LYS A 477 2.50 -5.92 -11.94
CA LYS A 477 1.96 -5.05 -13.01
C LYS A 477 0.43 -5.08 -13.08
N THR A 478 -0.16 -6.12 -12.52
CA THR A 478 -1.60 -6.32 -12.36
C THR A 478 -1.83 -6.79 -10.93
N ILE A 479 -2.97 -6.51 -10.34
CA ILE A 479 -3.30 -6.91 -8.97
C ILE A 479 -4.71 -7.51 -8.91
N PRO A 480 -5.04 -8.37 -7.92
CA PRO A 480 -6.38 -8.93 -7.81
C PRO A 480 -7.37 -7.86 -7.33
N THR A 481 -8.66 -8.04 -7.63
CA THR A 481 -9.72 -7.26 -7.00
C THR A 481 -9.89 -7.63 -5.53
N TYR A 482 -10.53 -6.76 -4.74
CA TYR A 482 -10.91 -7.07 -3.36
C TYR A 482 -12.37 -7.52 -3.27
N ASP A 483 -12.59 -8.59 -2.51
CA ASP A 483 -13.91 -9.05 -2.07
C ASP A 483 -13.80 -9.49 -0.61
N GLU A 484 -14.56 -8.83 0.27
CA GLU A 484 -14.53 -9.09 1.72
C GLU A 484 -15.14 -10.44 2.11
N GLU A 485 -16.00 -10.99 1.25
CA GLU A 485 -16.70 -12.26 1.46
C GLU A 485 -15.94 -13.44 0.83
N GLN A 486 -14.85 -13.16 0.10
CA GLN A 486 -14.02 -14.17 -0.52
C GLN A 486 -13.26 -14.99 0.53
N HIS A 487 -13.07 -16.28 0.26
CA HIS A 487 -12.23 -17.13 1.09
C HIS A 487 -10.75 -16.73 0.96
N GLU A 488 -10.00 -16.81 2.07
CA GLU A 488 -8.59 -16.39 2.11
C GLU A 488 -7.71 -17.11 1.08
N GLU A 489 -7.99 -18.40 0.83
CA GLU A 489 -7.29 -19.19 -0.19
C GLU A 489 -7.56 -18.69 -1.61
N ASP A 490 -8.79 -18.28 -1.92
CA ASP A 490 -9.12 -17.79 -3.26
C ASP A 490 -8.47 -16.41 -3.50
N ALA A 491 -8.43 -15.57 -2.45
CA ALA A 491 -7.72 -14.30 -2.49
C ALA A 491 -6.21 -14.53 -2.70
N TRP A 492 -5.62 -15.52 -2.00
CA TRP A 492 -4.23 -15.90 -2.15
C TRP A 492 -3.91 -16.43 -3.54
N ALA A 493 -4.76 -17.30 -4.08
CA ALA A 493 -4.63 -17.82 -5.44
C ALA A 493 -4.69 -16.68 -6.49
N GLY A 494 -5.62 -15.73 -6.32
CA GLY A 494 -5.70 -14.52 -7.15
C GLY A 494 -4.45 -13.63 -7.06
N LEU A 495 -3.88 -13.50 -5.86
CA LEU A 495 -2.63 -12.79 -5.67
C LEU A 495 -1.46 -13.50 -6.37
N VAL A 496 -1.28 -14.81 -6.17
CA VAL A 496 -0.22 -15.61 -6.83
C VAL A 496 -0.36 -15.58 -8.36
N ALA A 497 -1.58 -15.62 -8.88
CA ALA A 497 -1.85 -15.51 -10.33
C ALA A 497 -1.36 -14.17 -10.91
N THR A 498 -1.47 -13.08 -10.15
CA THR A 498 -1.07 -11.73 -10.57
C THR A 498 0.35 -11.34 -10.16
N MET A 499 0.99 -12.11 -9.27
CA MET A 499 2.39 -11.92 -8.86
C MET A 499 3.34 -11.90 -10.06
N SER A 500 4.41 -11.12 -9.94
CA SER A 500 5.49 -11.13 -10.93
C SER A 500 6.06 -12.55 -11.12
N GLN A 501 6.53 -12.84 -12.34
CA GLN A 501 7.17 -14.12 -12.65
C GLN A 501 8.34 -14.46 -11.71
N GLN A 502 9.05 -13.44 -11.19
CA GLN A 502 10.14 -13.60 -10.24
C GLN A 502 9.63 -13.99 -8.85
N ASN A 503 8.59 -13.33 -8.34
CA ASN A 503 7.99 -13.67 -7.04
C ASN A 503 7.42 -15.09 -7.05
N ARG A 504 6.79 -15.52 -8.17
CA ARG A 504 6.37 -16.91 -8.35
C ARG A 504 7.55 -17.87 -8.35
N GLY A 505 8.64 -17.52 -9.01
CA GLY A 505 9.89 -18.30 -8.97
C GLY A 505 10.44 -18.46 -7.55
N GLN A 506 10.39 -17.41 -6.74
CA GLN A 506 10.78 -17.49 -5.33
C GLN A 506 9.91 -18.46 -4.55
N LEU A 507 8.58 -18.46 -4.74
CA LEU A 507 7.71 -19.49 -4.15
C LEU A 507 8.11 -20.90 -4.61
N PHE A 508 8.37 -21.08 -5.90
CA PHE A 508 8.71 -22.39 -6.45
C PHE A 508 10.04 -22.94 -5.92
N PHE A 509 11.11 -22.14 -5.91
CA PHE A 509 12.46 -22.57 -5.56
C PHE A 509 12.81 -22.46 -4.07
N LEU A 510 12.10 -21.63 -3.30
CA LEU A 510 12.44 -21.36 -1.89
C LEU A 510 11.42 -21.90 -0.90
N TYR A 511 10.16 -22.14 -1.30
CA TYR A 511 9.19 -22.74 -0.39
C TYR A 511 9.43 -24.27 -0.29
N PRO A 512 9.62 -24.85 0.90
CA PRO A 512 10.12 -26.22 1.03
C PRO A 512 9.09 -27.33 0.86
N GLU A 513 7.82 -27.04 1.10
CA GLU A 513 6.75 -28.03 1.07
C GLU A 513 6.02 -28.06 -0.27
N THR A 514 5.35 -29.17 -0.54
CA THR A 514 4.37 -29.26 -1.61
C THR A 514 3.08 -28.53 -1.22
N GLY A 515 2.41 -27.92 -2.18
CA GLY A 515 1.10 -27.33 -1.99
C GLY A 515 0.04 -28.39 -1.67
N THR A 516 -0.98 -28.04 -0.90
CA THR A 516 -2.02 -28.98 -0.44
C THR A 516 -3.23 -29.10 -1.36
N GLY A 517 -3.42 -28.18 -2.30
CA GLY A 517 -4.52 -28.21 -3.27
C GLY A 517 -4.09 -28.55 -4.69
N ALA A 518 -4.84 -28.05 -5.68
CA ALA A 518 -4.67 -28.41 -7.09
C ALA A 518 -3.32 -27.94 -7.64
N LYS A 519 -2.87 -26.75 -7.22
CA LYS A 519 -1.57 -26.20 -7.58
C LYS A 519 -0.50 -26.57 -6.57
N LYS A 520 0.19 -27.70 -6.75
CA LYS A 520 1.15 -28.28 -5.79
C LYS A 520 2.54 -27.64 -5.81
N TRP A 521 2.88 -26.92 -6.87
CA TRP A 521 4.18 -26.25 -6.99
C TRP A 521 4.35 -25.07 -6.02
N GLY A 522 3.24 -24.43 -5.64
CA GLY A 522 3.19 -23.26 -4.76
C GLY A 522 2.52 -23.56 -3.42
N PRO A 523 2.80 -22.76 -2.38
CA PRO A 523 2.13 -22.91 -1.10
C PRO A 523 0.66 -22.47 -1.16
N HIS A 524 -0.16 -23.09 -0.33
CA HIS A 524 -1.50 -22.62 0.04
C HIS A 524 -1.42 -21.58 1.16
N TRP A 525 -2.46 -20.74 1.28
CA TRP A 525 -2.52 -19.68 2.27
C TRP A 525 -2.35 -20.20 3.69
N GLU A 526 -3.00 -21.31 4.05
CA GLU A 526 -2.87 -21.93 5.37
C GLU A 526 -1.42 -22.30 5.70
N GLN A 527 -0.68 -22.81 4.71
CA GLN A 527 0.72 -23.19 4.89
C GLN A 527 1.63 -21.96 5.07
N VAL A 528 1.33 -20.85 4.38
CA VAL A 528 2.11 -19.61 4.52
C VAL A 528 1.61 -18.69 5.64
N SER A 529 0.45 -18.92 6.23
CA SER A 529 -0.07 -18.14 7.36
C SER A 529 0.15 -18.82 8.71
N SER A 530 0.35 -20.14 8.75
CA SER A 530 0.62 -20.92 9.96
C SER A 530 1.98 -20.60 10.59
N THR A 531 2.01 -20.52 11.92
CA THR A 531 3.24 -20.34 12.73
C THR A 531 4.08 -21.61 12.81
N GLY A 532 3.50 -22.78 12.47
CA GLY A 532 4.21 -24.07 12.47
C GLY A 532 5.17 -24.26 11.30
N THR A 533 5.01 -23.49 10.23
CA THR A 533 5.82 -23.62 9.01
C THR A 533 7.04 -22.70 9.08
N HIS A 534 8.25 -23.25 8.98
CA HIS A 534 9.47 -22.43 8.91
C HIS A 534 9.68 -21.91 7.49
N LEU A 535 9.58 -20.59 7.28
CA LEU A 535 9.94 -19.97 6.00
C LEU A 535 11.41 -19.57 6.00
N PRO A 536 12.18 -19.86 4.94
CA PRO A 536 13.53 -19.35 4.81
C PRO A 536 13.53 -17.82 4.75
N THR A 537 14.54 -17.21 5.37
CA THR A 537 14.74 -15.76 5.42
C THR A 537 16.06 -15.36 4.77
N GLY A 538 16.12 -14.11 4.35
CA GLY A 538 17.37 -13.47 3.96
C GLY A 538 17.50 -13.22 2.47
N ARG A 539 18.58 -12.52 2.11
CA ARG A 539 18.77 -12.06 0.75
C ARG A 539 19.18 -13.21 -0.15
N GLU A 540 18.29 -13.59 -1.06
CA GLU A 540 18.53 -14.61 -2.08
C GLU A 540 18.55 -13.96 -3.47
N ASP A 541 19.63 -14.13 -4.21
CA ASP A 541 19.77 -13.60 -5.58
C ASP A 541 19.09 -14.54 -6.58
N LEU A 542 17.78 -14.73 -6.43
CA LEU A 542 16.96 -15.59 -7.29
C LEU A 542 16.05 -14.75 -8.18
N CYS A 543 16.34 -14.77 -9.48
CA CYS A 543 15.58 -14.04 -10.51
C CYS A 543 14.84 -14.98 -11.49
N GLU A 544 14.75 -16.27 -11.17
CA GLU A 544 14.21 -17.28 -12.07
C GLU A 544 12.70 -17.11 -12.29
N PRO A 545 12.23 -17.00 -13.55
CA PRO A 545 10.83 -16.67 -13.81
C PRO A 545 9.95 -17.92 -13.90
N VAL A 546 8.91 -17.99 -13.07
CA VAL A 546 7.77 -18.89 -13.31
C VAL A 546 6.72 -18.13 -14.12
N GLU A 547 6.57 -18.56 -15.37
CA GLU A 547 5.66 -17.97 -16.33
C GLU A 547 4.25 -18.53 -16.15
N ARG A 548 3.26 -17.74 -16.53
CA ARG A 548 1.85 -18.11 -16.42
C ARG A 548 1.12 -17.85 -17.72
N ASP A 549 0.32 -18.82 -18.12
CA ASP A 549 -0.68 -18.71 -19.17
C ASP A 549 -2.06 -18.55 -18.50
N ASP A 550 -2.65 -17.38 -18.63
CA ASP A 550 -3.93 -17.05 -18.00
C ASP A 550 -5.11 -17.75 -18.69
N GLU A 551 -5.04 -18.02 -20.00
CA GLU A 551 -6.11 -18.70 -20.74
C GLU A 551 -6.17 -20.18 -20.36
N ALA A 552 -5.01 -20.81 -20.18
CA ALA A 552 -4.90 -22.22 -19.80
C ALA A 552 -4.89 -22.46 -18.28
N ASP A 553 -4.91 -21.38 -17.46
CA ASP A 553 -4.64 -21.42 -16.01
C ASP A 553 -3.40 -22.26 -15.64
N ALA A 554 -2.34 -22.13 -16.44
CA ALA A 554 -1.18 -23.00 -16.41
C ALA A 554 0.09 -22.23 -16.04
N ASP A 555 0.82 -22.71 -15.04
CA ASP A 555 2.11 -22.16 -14.65
C ASP A 555 3.24 -23.05 -15.20
N TRP A 556 4.33 -22.48 -15.70
CA TRP A 556 5.44 -23.27 -16.26
C TRP A 556 6.80 -22.62 -16.02
N TYR A 557 7.82 -23.47 -15.98
CA TYR A 557 9.23 -23.06 -15.86
C TYR A 557 10.06 -23.69 -16.98
N HIS A 558 10.94 -22.89 -17.59
CA HIS A 558 11.88 -23.36 -18.59
C HIS A 558 13.32 -23.19 -18.13
N GLY A 559 13.93 -24.29 -17.71
CA GLY A 559 15.28 -24.30 -17.16
C GLY A 559 15.91 -25.68 -17.24
N MET A 560 17.05 -25.83 -16.57
CA MET A 560 17.82 -27.07 -16.57
C MET A 560 17.13 -28.14 -15.74
N CYS A 561 17.08 -29.36 -16.28
CA CYS A 561 16.36 -30.47 -15.70
C CYS A 561 17.19 -31.76 -15.79
N ILE A 562 17.28 -32.49 -14.69
CA ILE A 562 17.76 -33.87 -14.66
C ILE A 562 16.53 -34.75 -14.53
N GLU A 563 16.28 -35.63 -15.50
CA GLU A 563 15.06 -36.45 -15.50
C GLU A 563 15.06 -37.49 -14.36
N GLU A 564 16.22 -38.03 -14.02
CA GLU A 564 16.38 -39.09 -13.02
C GLU A 564 17.61 -38.83 -12.13
N GLY A 565 17.38 -38.23 -10.96
CA GLY A 565 18.38 -38.06 -9.91
C GLY A 565 17.96 -38.76 -8.62
N TRP A 566 18.76 -39.71 -8.14
CA TRP A 566 18.52 -40.42 -6.89
C TRP A 566 18.95 -39.57 -5.70
N VAL A 567 18.00 -39.19 -4.85
CA VAL A 567 18.23 -38.38 -3.64
C VAL A 567 18.23 -39.28 -2.41
N ARG A 568 19.23 -39.15 -1.53
CA ARG A 568 19.33 -39.92 -0.28
C ARG A 568 19.90 -39.10 0.88
N GLY A 569 19.66 -39.55 2.11
CA GLY A 569 20.11 -38.89 3.33
C GLY A 569 19.25 -37.70 3.78
N LEU A 570 18.12 -37.43 3.11
CA LEU A 570 17.19 -36.33 3.44
C LEU A 570 15.80 -36.83 3.86
N ALA A 571 15.62 -38.13 4.10
CA ALA A 571 14.31 -38.72 4.39
C ALA A 571 13.82 -38.51 5.83
N VAL A 572 14.74 -38.32 6.79
CA VAL A 572 14.40 -38.13 8.20
C VAL A 572 14.71 -36.68 8.58
N GLY A 573 13.83 -36.05 9.37
CA GLY A 573 14.09 -34.73 9.96
C GLY A 573 15.18 -34.83 11.03
N ASP A 574 16.05 -33.84 11.11
CA ASP A 574 17.05 -33.74 12.18
C ASP A 574 16.74 -32.50 13.01
N LEU A 575 16.06 -32.70 14.15
CA LEU A 575 15.70 -31.61 15.06
C LEU A 575 16.92 -30.93 15.70
N SER A 576 18.12 -31.51 15.57
CA SER A 576 19.36 -30.95 16.14
C SER A 576 20.10 -30.00 15.20
N SER A 577 19.77 -29.99 13.90
CA SER A 577 20.40 -29.13 12.89
C SER A 577 19.35 -28.45 12.02
N ALA A 578 19.48 -27.13 11.81
CA ALA A 578 18.61 -26.40 10.90
C ALA A 578 18.72 -26.90 9.44
N ASP A 579 19.91 -27.35 9.06
CA ASP A 579 20.26 -27.85 7.73
C ASP A 579 20.40 -29.38 7.74
N ARG A 580 19.83 -30.04 6.72
CA ARG A 580 19.97 -31.50 6.52
C ARG A 580 20.82 -31.78 5.29
N TRP A 581 21.84 -32.63 5.46
CA TRP A 581 22.82 -32.93 4.42
C TRP A 581 22.53 -34.28 3.80
N GLY A 582 22.61 -34.34 2.47
CA GLY A 582 22.37 -35.56 1.72
C GLY A 582 23.21 -35.62 0.46
N GLU A 583 22.87 -36.57 -0.39
CA GLU A 583 23.54 -36.79 -1.66
C GLU A 583 22.52 -36.94 -2.78
N MET A 584 22.87 -36.39 -3.94
CA MET A 584 22.21 -36.61 -5.22
C MET A 584 23.13 -37.45 -6.10
N VAL A 585 22.63 -38.56 -6.63
CA VAL A 585 23.34 -39.43 -7.57
C VAL A 585 22.64 -39.40 -8.92
N THR A 586 23.39 -39.15 -9.99
CA THR A 586 22.87 -39.11 -11.37
C THR A 586 23.86 -39.75 -12.32
N GLN A 587 23.40 -40.23 -13.47
CA GLN A 587 24.27 -40.81 -14.50
C GLN A 587 24.55 -39.80 -15.62
N ASP A 588 25.75 -39.85 -16.18
CA ASP A 588 26.08 -39.13 -17.42
C ASP A 588 25.65 -39.92 -18.67
N ALA A 589 25.88 -39.34 -19.85
CA ALA A 589 25.54 -39.96 -21.13
C ALA A 589 26.28 -41.30 -21.40
N ASN A 590 27.36 -41.60 -20.66
CA ASN A 590 28.09 -42.86 -20.73
C ASN A 590 27.62 -43.88 -19.68
N GLY A 591 26.61 -43.54 -18.87
CA GLY A 591 26.11 -44.36 -17.77
C GLY A 591 27.01 -44.34 -16.52
N ILE A 592 27.96 -43.41 -16.42
CA ILE A 592 28.80 -43.28 -15.22
C ILE A 592 28.03 -42.52 -14.15
N SER A 593 27.89 -43.11 -12.97
CA SER A 593 27.26 -42.47 -11.82
C SER A 593 28.16 -41.40 -11.20
N HIS A 594 27.61 -40.23 -10.96
CA HIS A 594 28.22 -39.10 -10.29
C HIS A 594 27.43 -38.75 -9.04
N THR A 595 28.14 -38.51 -7.93
CA THR A 595 27.55 -38.12 -6.65
C THR A 595 27.88 -36.65 -6.36
N PHE A 596 26.87 -35.92 -5.91
CA PHE A 596 26.95 -34.52 -5.52
C PHE A 596 26.40 -34.33 -4.10
N LYS A 597 27.06 -33.50 -3.31
CA LYS A 597 26.58 -33.14 -1.96
C LYS A 597 25.48 -32.09 -2.09
N ILE A 598 24.40 -32.29 -1.35
CA ILE A 598 23.25 -31.41 -1.32
C ILE A 598 22.86 -31.09 0.13
N VAL A 599 22.17 -29.99 0.32
CA VAL A 599 21.64 -29.60 1.63
C VAL A 599 20.21 -29.08 1.50
N ALA A 600 19.33 -29.53 2.37
CA ALA A 600 17.97 -29.03 2.53
C ALA A 600 17.94 -28.09 3.75
N PRO A 601 17.79 -26.76 3.57
CA PRO A 601 17.75 -25.79 4.68
C PRO A 601 16.36 -25.74 5.35
N HIS A 602 15.75 -26.90 5.54
CA HIS A 602 14.41 -27.08 6.12
C HIS A 602 14.23 -28.51 6.63
N GLN A 603 13.18 -28.72 7.43
CA GLN A 603 12.90 -30.01 8.08
C GLN A 603 11.92 -30.91 7.33
N SER A 604 11.20 -30.38 6.33
CA SER A 604 10.25 -31.17 5.53
C SER A 604 10.96 -32.34 4.82
N PRO A 605 10.58 -33.61 5.06
CA PRO A 605 11.34 -34.77 4.60
C PRO A 605 11.34 -34.89 3.08
N ILE A 606 12.47 -35.36 2.54
CA ILE A 606 12.61 -35.73 1.12
C ILE A 606 12.90 -37.24 1.10
N PRO A 607 11.89 -38.09 0.85
CA PRO A 607 12.06 -39.54 0.84
C PRO A 607 13.20 -39.98 -0.08
N GLU A 608 13.88 -41.07 0.25
CA GLU A 608 14.91 -41.61 -0.64
C GLU A 608 14.25 -42.22 -1.88
N ASP A 609 14.44 -41.57 -3.03
CA ASP A 609 13.78 -41.95 -4.27
C ASP A 609 14.51 -41.33 -5.48
N ALA A 610 14.13 -41.77 -6.67
CA ALA A 610 14.46 -41.11 -7.93
C ALA A 610 13.49 -39.95 -8.17
N TYR A 611 14.05 -38.76 -8.40
CA TYR A 611 13.29 -37.56 -8.68
C TYR A 611 13.68 -36.96 -10.01
N THR A 612 12.74 -36.25 -10.62
CA THR A 612 13.04 -35.23 -11.61
C THR A 612 13.49 -33.97 -10.87
N LEU A 613 14.61 -33.39 -11.28
CA LEU A 613 15.25 -32.29 -10.57
C LEU A 613 15.34 -31.08 -11.48
N ILE A 614 14.71 -29.98 -11.07
CA ILE A 614 14.71 -28.71 -11.81
C ILE A 614 15.67 -27.75 -11.10
N SER A 615 16.61 -27.19 -11.86
CA SER A 615 17.59 -26.23 -11.35
C SER A 615 17.16 -24.78 -11.60
N SER A 616 17.47 -23.92 -10.64
CA SER A 616 17.60 -22.48 -10.87
C SER A 616 18.86 -22.19 -11.70
N GLY A 617 18.87 -21.18 -12.56
CA GLY A 617 20.07 -20.81 -13.34
C GLY A 617 19.86 -20.77 -14.85
N ALA A 618 18.65 -20.50 -15.34
CA ALA A 618 18.40 -20.38 -16.77
C ALA A 618 19.06 -19.13 -17.38
N GLN A 619 19.46 -18.14 -16.57
CA GLN A 619 19.88 -16.82 -17.07
C GLN A 619 21.19 -16.22 -16.53
N GLN A 620 21.72 -16.60 -15.34
CA GLN A 620 23.00 -16.06 -14.82
C GLN A 620 23.50 -16.63 -13.48
N THR A 621 22.67 -17.34 -12.70
CA THR A 621 23.09 -17.97 -11.45
C THR A 621 23.53 -19.41 -11.67
N LEU A 622 24.65 -19.80 -11.08
CA LEU A 622 25.09 -21.21 -11.06
C LEU A 622 24.09 -22.01 -10.23
N GLY A 623 23.17 -22.74 -10.88
CA GLY A 623 22.59 -24.02 -10.43
C GLY A 623 22.38 -24.27 -8.93
N LYS A 624 22.07 -23.25 -8.13
CA LYS A 624 22.27 -23.32 -6.67
C LYS A 624 21.06 -23.97 -6.01
N TYR A 625 19.87 -23.50 -6.37
CA TYR A 625 18.59 -24.00 -5.87
C TYR A 625 18.05 -25.05 -6.82
N TRP A 626 17.51 -26.11 -6.25
CA TRP A 626 16.94 -27.24 -6.97
C TRP A 626 15.58 -27.58 -6.39
N VAL A 627 14.64 -27.93 -7.26
CA VAL A 627 13.33 -28.46 -6.88
C VAL A 627 13.30 -29.94 -7.22
N ALA A 628 13.07 -30.77 -6.21
CA ALA A 628 12.81 -32.19 -6.38
C ALA A 628 11.31 -32.40 -6.62
N GLY A 629 10.99 -33.14 -7.68
CA GLY A 629 9.61 -33.44 -8.02
C GLY A 629 9.45 -34.73 -8.82
N ARG A 630 8.21 -35.03 -9.17
CA ARG A 630 7.82 -36.23 -9.93
C ARG A 630 7.28 -35.82 -11.29
N ARG A 631 7.69 -36.56 -12.32
CA ARG A 631 7.11 -36.47 -13.67
C ARG A 631 5.85 -37.35 -13.72
N LEU A 632 4.68 -36.74 -13.89
CA LEU A 632 3.40 -37.47 -13.96
C LEU A 632 3.06 -37.93 -15.39
N GLY A 633 3.49 -37.16 -16.39
CA GLY A 633 3.33 -37.49 -17.81
C GLY A 633 3.69 -36.28 -18.69
N GLY A 634 4.29 -36.53 -19.86
CA GLY A 634 4.68 -35.45 -20.78
C GLY A 634 5.63 -34.43 -20.14
N GLN A 635 5.17 -33.19 -19.98
CA GLN A 635 5.93 -32.08 -19.37
C GLN A 635 5.49 -31.74 -17.94
N GLU A 636 4.51 -32.46 -17.37
CA GLU A 636 3.94 -32.18 -16.05
C GLU A 636 4.92 -32.52 -14.93
N PHE A 637 5.11 -31.56 -14.02
CA PHE A 637 6.03 -31.64 -12.90
C PHE A 637 5.28 -31.34 -11.60
N GLU A 638 5.19 -32.35 -10.73
CA GLU A 638 4.65 -32.22 -9.38
C GLU A 638 5.80 -32.00 -8.40
N LYS A 639 5.82 -30.85 -7.72
CA LYS A 639 6.83 -30.54 -6.72
C LYS A 639 6.68 -31.42 -5.48
N VAL A 640 7.80 -31.93 -4.97
CA VAL A 640 7.87 -32.63 -3.68
C VAL A 640 8.55 -31.74 -2.64
N SER A 641 9.74 -31.22 -2.94
CA SER A 641 10.50 -30.37 -2.02
C SER A 641 11.65 -29.63 -2.74
N ILE A 642 12.53 -28.99 -1.99
CA ILE A 642 13.68 -28.23 -2.51
C ILE A 642 14.98 -28.66 -1.83
N PHE A 643 16.11 -28.39 -2.47
CA PHE A 643 17.42 -28.43 -1.83
C PHE A 643 18.38 -27.45 -2.53
N ARG A 644 19.58 -27.29 -1.98
CA ARG A 644 20.64 -26.48 -2.59
C ARG A 644 21.94 -27.26 -2.72
N MET A 645 22.71 -26.89 -3.73
CA MET A 645 24.14 -27.19 -3.83
C MET A 645 24.92 -25.95 -3.34
N THR A 646 25.91 -26.15 -2.48
CA THR A 646 26.68 -25.03 -1.88
C THR A 646 28.10 -24.89 -2.41
N ASP A 647 28.63 -25.93 -3.08
CA ASP A 647 29.96 -25.90 -3.69
C ASP A 647 29.86 -25.49 -5.18
N GLU A 648 30.32 -24.28 -5.49
CA GLU A 648 30.32 -23.74 -6.85
C GLU A 648 31.09 -24.60 -7.85
N ARG A 649 32.14 -25.30 -7.41
CA ARG A 649 32.92 -26.20 -8.29
C ARG A 649 32.11 -27.43 -8.66
N GLU A 650 31.33 -27.96 -7.72
CA GLU A 650 30.44 -29.09 -7.95
C GLU A 650 29.27 -28.71 -8.85
N ILE A 651 28.71 -27.50 -8.69
CA ILE A 651 27.67 -26.99 -9.58
C ILE A 651 28.23 -26.84 -11.00
N THR A 652 29.42 -26.25 -11.15
CA THR A 652 30.07 -26.11 -12.46
C THR A 652 30.36 -27.47 -13.09
N ARG A 653 30.91 -28.42 -12.30
CA ARG A 653 31.16 -29.80 -12.75
C ARG A 653 29.90 -30.48 -13.26
N LEU A 654 28.78 -30.36 -12.54
CA LEU A 654 27.50 -30.93 -12.95
C LEU A 654 27.03 -30.36 -14.28
N MET A 655 27.12 -29.04 -14.46
CA MET A 655 26.69 -28.37 -15.69
C MET A 655 27.59 -28.73 -16.88
N ASP A 656 28.91 -28.78 -16.68
CA ASP A 656 29.90 -29.12 -17.71
C ASP A 656 29.76 -30.58 -18.21
N MET A 657 29.23 -31.47 -17.37
CA MET A 657 28.97 -32.86 -17.75
C MET A 657 27.78 -33.01 -18.72
N GLY A 658 26.96 -31.97 -18.91
CA GLY A 658 25.81 -32.01 -19.83
C GLY A 658 24.71 -32.98 -19.39
N ILE A 659 24.64 -33.31 -18.09
CA ILE A 659 23.63 -34.22 -17.52
C ILE A 659 22.26 -33.56 -17.50
N ALA A 660 22.22 -32.26 -17.20
CA ALA A 660 21.00 -31.49 -17.16
C ALA A 660 20.66 -30.95 -18.56
N ASN A 661 19.41 -31.14 -18.98
CA ASN A 661 18.89 -30.64 -20.25
C ASN A 661 17.91 -29.51 -20.02
N LYS A 662 17.87 -28.56 -20.96
CA LYS A 662 16.90 -27.47 -20.89
C LYS A 662 15.51 -27.97 -21.31
N THR A 663 14.57 -28.03 -20.39
CA THR A 663 13.21 -28.54 -20.63
C THR A 663 12.18 -27.50 -20.23
N ARG A 664 11.01 -27.54 -20.87
CA ARG A 664 9.82 -26.80 -20.41
C ARG A 664 9.03 -27.73 -19.49
N ASN A 665 8.77 -27.26 -18.28
CA ASN A 665 8.09 -28.02 -17.23
C ASN A 665 6.78 -27.31 -16.91
N LEU A 666 5.67 -28.01 -17.11
CA LEU A 666 4.34 -27.56 -16.69
C LEU A 666 4.21 -27.84 -15.19
N LEU A 667 4.05 -26.81 -14.38
CA LEU A 667 4.03 -26.93 -12.93
C LEU A 667 2.61 -27.29 -12.49
N ILE A 668 2.49 -28.44 -11.83
CA ILE A 668 1.26 -28.87 -11.19
C ILE A 668 1.26 -28.34 -9.78
#